data_AF-A0ABD0JZU2-F1
#
_entry.id   AF-A0ABD0JZU2-F1
#
_cell.length_a   1.000
_cell.length_b   1.000
_cell.length_c   1.000
_cell.angle_alpha   90.00
_cell.angle_beta   90.00
_cell.angle_gamma   90.00
#
_symmetry.space_group_name_H-M   'P 1'
#
loop_
_entity.id
_entity.type
_entity.pdbx_description
1 polymer ?
#
loop_
_entity_poly.entity_id
_entity_poly.type
_entity_poly.pdbx_seq_one_letter_code
_entity_poly.pdbx_strand_id
1 'polypeptide(L)'
;MGLVLKEKILLKTPQGMSEIQLLFGDITQLPIEEKVDYIFTSAFPGDYCEVPGTLIGALKRNLGLRVGVLATDKEMDLRQNFNCWVSKNLPEEMPYRRLVCFERMSPFEKLSEQISGIFRAMMPVFNNADTTVITPLLAAGNQGHSEVMILKSIVKAACHWIRAGLPLRCLKVVLYMRNPHQISDGEIQMIKTFTDLKKKWETQKDLEVDKVEKKYDVCLSFSEKDEGVVKGICGGLQKVDVKIRVFSQHFTYHHEEVWQETIFQTMIHSKKIVAVLTPNYISDAECLEQFSLALCVNRLNKVEALSPFYVQTIDAFPSYMTLVQYTECRVRKEGEVAEQKIYLACSMLIKSLDKDDQKLMKAAEKDDGAPAIVDKKKYDVFISYAHRTPVEANRVHQALLDIDPDLRIFFDKSELTTGNIWQETLYEAVDKARCVIALITESYLQSTVCQEEYNIALARFMSSDGICFIPVLTDADIKEIPAAFAQAPMVDVRDVGDRYNEMNHLFAERVLKWLKEAEMNQFMQPPKQARIAQVTETWRKRAFNQRFVCAKEDCAITFKQDSQAADKVVKDAKPSKTVVFSCAKDCFKYAAALSKFLSLEKRMDVKCEFLMPQETTLSVQPPKLQLLDSADMVVVFVSDEYLTSIQHRHELHIALCRQRMTKDRPVVYLIQANHIKPQPVYPHLLHHSINLGDKMWQTMSLRIPREQDPVLVKMPGGADTLTIYCYREEKQALTTAAMDIVAKLEDGPGPEGSGMPTNIVNLEHLIQHLVNKGVVTNVPVEKCLVSFASLKDQKKIAVTQSADAAVADEPPVTQSADAAVADEPPVTQSTDAAVADEPPVNQSTDTRTSASSAQPKLRSGRQGSSSCVLL
;
A
#
# COMPACT_ATOMS: atom_id res chain seq x y z
N MET A 1 6.17 36.06 29.89
CA MET A 1 5.82 35.14 30.99
C MET A 1 5.35 33.85 30.35
N GLY A 2 5.91 32.70 30.74
CA GLY A 2 5.64 31.41 30.12
C GLY A 2 4.28 30.81 30.55
N LEU A 3 4.02 29.59 30.09
CA LEU A 3 2.84 28.80 30.47
C LEU A 3 2.95 28.35 31.94
N VAL A 4 1.85 28.45 32.68
CA VAL A 4 1.76 28.02 34.09
C VAL A 4 0.76 26.89 34.21
N LEU A 5 1.25 25.71 34.60
CA LEU A 5 0.40 24.56 34.92
C LEU A 5 -0.49 24.87 36.13
N LYS A 6 -1.78 24.60 36.02
CA LYS A 6 -2.75 24.80 37.11
C LYS A 6 -3.28 23.49 37.68
N GLU A 7 -3.57 22.53 36.81
CA GLU A 7 -4.10 21.23 37.20
C GLU A 7 -3.76 20.20 36.13
N LYS A 8 -3.76 18.92 36.50
CA LYS A 8 -3.63 17.81 35.55
C LYS A 8 -4.48 16.60 35.94
N ILE A 9 -4.91 15.85 34.92
CA ILE A 9 -5.55 14.53 35.04
C ILE A 9 -4.51 13.50 34.64
N LEU A 10 -4.30 12.49 35.49
CA LEU A 10 -3.49 11.33 35.16
C LEU A 10 -4.39 10.17 34.75
N LEU A 11 -4.13 9.61 33.57
CA LEU A 11 -4.85 8.46 33.03
C LEU A 11 -3.88 7.29 32.89
N LYS A 12 -4.14 6.23 33.65
CA LYS A 12 -3.40 4.98 33.48
C LYS A 12 -4.10 4.13 32.43
N THR A 13 -3.36 3.76 31.40
CA THR A 13 -3.81 2.90 30.30
C THR A 13 -2.94 1.65 30.22
N PRO A 14 -3.37 0.59 29.53
CA PRO A 14 -2.51 -0.58 29.29
C PRO A 14 -1.19 -0.24 28.60
N GLN A 15 -1.14 0.83 27.81
CA GLN A 15 0.06 1.30 27.09
C GLN A 15 0.96 2.19 27.96
N GLY A 16 0.59 2.46 29.22
CA GLY A 16 1.31 3.33 30.13
C GLY A 16 0.51 4.56 30.56
N MET A 17 1.19 5.48 31.23
CA MET A 17 0.57 6.72 31.72
C MET A 17 0.39 7.73 30.58
N SER A 18 -0.75 8.42 30.62
CA SER A 18 -1.02 9.60 29.81
C SER A 18 -1.53 10.71 30.72
N GLU A 19 -1.32 11.96 30.34
CA GLU A 19 -1.76 13.11 31.12
C GLU A 19 -2.47 14.18 30.29
N ILE A 20 -3.44 14.84 30.92
CA ILE A 20 -4.11 16.01 30.37
C ILE A 20 -3.86 17.17 31.32
N GLN A 21 -3.23 18.22 30.82
CA GLN A 21 -2.83 19.39 31.60
C GLN A 21 -3.71 20.59 31.28
N LEU A 22 -4.08 21.35 32.31
CA LEU A 22 -4.66 22.69 32.18
C LEU A 22 -3.58 23.73 32.47
N LEU A 23 -3.28 24.58 31.48
CA LEU A 23 -2.26 25.63 31.58
C LEU A 23 -2.85 27.00 31.31
N PHE A 24 -2.33 28.01 32.02
CA PHE A 24 -2.66 29.42 31.80
C PHE A 24 -1.47 30.15 31.19
N GLY A 25 -1.70 30.99 30.19
CA GLY A 25 -0.68 31.82 29.57
C GLY A 25 -0.83 31.92 28.06
N ASP A 26 0.22 32.33 27.37
CA ASP A 26 0.21 32.40 25.91
C ASP A 26 0.79 31.10 25.34
N ILE A 27 -0.02 30.37 24.57
CA ILE A 27 0.38 29.11 23.94
C ILE A 27 1.65 29.28 23.12
N THR A 28 1.87 30.44 22.47
CA THR A 28 3.06 30.73 21.64
C THR A 28 4.35 30.97 22.45
N GLN A 29 4.30 30.86 23.78
CA GLN A 29 5.43 31.01 24.69
C GLN A 29 5.89 29.65 25.26
N LEU A 30 5.53 28.54 24.60
CA LEU A 30 6.03 27.21 24.94
C LEU A 30 7.56 27.16 24.68
N PRO A 31 8.38 26.80 25.68
CA PRO A 31 9.82 26.63 25.49
C PRO A 31 10.13 25.51 24.48
N ILE A 32 11.24 25.64 23.75
CA ILE A 32 11.65 24.64 22.74
C ILE A 32 12.04 23.30 23.38
N GLU A 33 12.47 23.32 24.63
CA GLU A 33 12.80 22.14 25.44
C GLU A 33 11.54 21.34 25.80
N GLU A 34 10.37 21.98 25.77
CA GLU A 34 9.07 21.36 25.97
C GLU A 34 8.32 21.12 24.64
N LYS A 35 9.05 21.07 23.52
CA LYS A 35 8.50 20.91 22.17
C LYS A 35 7.51 19.75 22.12
N VAL A 36 6.36 20.02 21.49
CA VAL A 36 5.30 19.04 21.29
C VAL A 36 5.13 18.70 19.81
N ASP A 37 4.48 17.57 19.54
CA ASP A 37 4.31 17.09 18.17
C ASP A 37 3.27 17.93 17.40
N TYR A 38 2.16 18.28 18.05
CA TYR A 38 1.08 19.01 17.39
C TYR A 38 0.58 20.20 18.19
N ILE A 39 0.44 21.35 17.53
CA ILE A 39 -0.39 22.46 17.99
C ILE A 39 -1.74 22.46 17.28
N PHE A 40 -2.83 22.53 18.04
CA PHE A 40 -4.16 22.68 17.47
C PHE A 40 -4.54 24.16 17.37
N THR A 41 -5.33 24.50 16.37
CA THR A 41 -5.97 25.81 16.21
C THR A 41 -7.34 25.64 15.56
N SER A 42 -8.17 26.68 15.58
CA SER A 42 -9.49 26.68 14.94
C SER A 42 -9.68 27.91 14.06
N ALA A 43 -10.32 27.73 12.92
CA ALA A 43 -10.59 28.76 11.92
C ALA A 43 -12.05 28.68 11.43
N PHE A 44 -12.55 29.76 10.84
CA PHE A 44 -13.74 29.65 9.99
C PHE A 44 -13.37 28.89 8.72
N PRO A 45 -14.30 28.14 8.09
CA PRO A 45 -14.00 27.38 6.89
C PRO A 45 -13.32 28.22 5.80
N GLY A 46 -12.09 27.87 5.46
CA GLY A 46 -11.27 28.58 4.48
C GLY A 46 -10.78 29.99 4.87
N ASP A 47 -11.09 30.50 6.07
CA ASP A 47 -10.66 31.82 6.53
C ASP A 47 -9.64 31.71 7.67
N TYR A 48 -8.40 32.04 7.32
CA TYR A 48 -7.23 31.99 8.21
C TYR A 48 -6.62 33.38 8.41
N CYS A 49 -7.43 34.44 8.35
CA CYS A 49 -6.96 35.81 8.55
C CYS A 49 -6.22 35.97 9.88
N GLU A 50 -5.14 36.75 9.86
CA GLU A 50 -4.23 37.00 10.98
C GLU A 50 -4.82 38.02 11.97
N VAL A 51 -6.05 37.78 12.41
CA VAL A 51 -6.86 38.73 13.19
C VAL A 51 -6.21 38.98 14.56
N PRO A 52 -5.98 40.25 14.96
CA PRO A 52 -5.52 40.59 16.29
C PRO A 52 -6.41 39.99 17.39
N GLY A 53 -5.79 39.49 18.46
CA GLY A 53 -6.51 38.80 19.56
C GLY A 53 -6.83 37.32 19.31
N THR A 54 -6.58 36.78 18.12
CA THR A 54 -6.73 35.34 17.84
C THR A 54 -5.39 34.59 17.94
N LEU A 55 -5.46 33.26 18.09
CA LEU A 55 -4.27 32.40 18.02
C LEU A 55 -3.58 32.50 16.64
N ILE A 56 -4.34 32.53 15.54
CA ILE A 56 -3.76 32.67 14.20
C ILE A 56 -2.95 33.96 14.08
N GLY A 57 -3.49 35.09 14.58
CA GLY A 57 -2.75 36.34 14.65
C GLY A 57 -1.55 36.30 15.59
N ALA A 58 -1.63 35.58 16.71
CA ALA A 58 -0.51 35.42 17.66
C ALA A 58 0.63 34.55 17.08
N LEU A 59 0.30 33.45 16.39
CA LEU A 59 1.27 32.59 15.70
C LEU A 59 2.10 33.39 14.69
N LYS A 60 1.45 34.29 13.94
CA LYS A 60 2.17 35.18 13.03
C LYS A 60 3.03 36.19 13.78
N ARG A 61 2.47 36.94 14.73
CA ARG A 61 3.21 38.02 15.42
C ARG A 61 4.39 37.50 16.22
N ASN A 62 4.22 36.38 16.93
CA ASN A 62 5.19 35.93 17.92
C ASN A 62 6.16 34.88 17.36
N LEU A 63 5.72 34.06 16.40
CA LEU A 63 6.50 32.95 15.84
C LEU A 63 6.72 33.08 14.33
N GLY A 64 6.25 34.16 13.69
CA GLY A 64 6.34 34.33 12.24
C GLY A 64 5.45 33.38 11.42
N LEU A 65 4.70 32.49 12.08
CA LEU A 65 3.96 31.39 11.48
C LEU A 65 2.64 31.86 10.86
N ARG A 66 2.52 31.75 9.53
CA ARG A 66 1.33 32.18 8.78
C ARG A 66 0.40 31.01 8.50
N VAL A 67 -0.67 30.87 9.28
CA VAL A 67 -1.62 29.77 9.11
C VAL A 67 -2.27 29.76 7.73
N GLY A 68 -2.57 30.94 7.14
CA GLY A 68 -3.06 31.02 5.76
C GLY A 68 -2.09 30.42 4.74
N VAL A 69 -0.78 30.57 4.92
CA VAL A 69 0.24 29.94 4.05
C VAL A 69 0.27 28.42 4.29
N LEU A 70 0.25 27.99 5.56
CA LEU A 70 0.16 26.55 5.88
C LEU A 70 -1.12 25.91 5.34
N ALA A 71 -2.23 26.65 5.30
CA ALA A 71 -3.49 26.17 4.77
C ALA A 71 -3.49 26.06 3.24
N THR A 72 -2.65 26.83 2.54
CA THR A 72 -2.38 26.57 1.12
C THR A 72 -1.47 25.35 0.92
N ASP A 73 -0.70 24.97 1.96
CA ASP A 73 0.30 23.89 1.99
C ASP A 73 0.11 22.80 3.10
N LYS A 74 -1.09 22.20 3.13
CA LYS A 74 -1.46 21.10 4.05
C LYS A 74 -0.79 19.75 3.70
N GLU A 75 -0.34 18.99 4.69
CA GLU A 75 0.11 17.60 4.50
C GLU A 75 -1.06 16.62 4.41
N MET A 76 -2.11 16.83 5.21
CA MET A 76 -3.34 16.03 5.18
C MET A 76 -4.56 16.95 5.21
N ASP A 77 -5.47 16.79 4.26
CA ASP A 77 -6.76 17.47 4.29
C ASP A 77 -7.84 16.46 4.68
N LEU A 78 -8.31 16.59 5.92
CA LEU A 78 -9.25 15.68 6.57
C LEU A 78 -10.62 16.33 6.76
N ARG A 79 -10.87 17.51 6.15
CA ARG A 79 -12.04 18.33 6.44
C ARG A 79 -13.36 17.65 6.12
N GLN A 80 -13.40 16.87 5.04
CA GLN A 80 -14.60 16.15 4.60
C GLN A 80 -15.10 15.15 5.66
N ASN A 81 -14.19 14.48 6.36
CA ASN A 81 -14.52 13.36 7.26
C ASN A 81 -14.31 13.69 8.75
N PHE A 82 -13.52 14.73 9.06
CA PHE A 82 -13.06 15.03 10.41
C PHE A 82 -12.97 16.53 10.73
N ASN A 83 -13.42 17.41 9.84
CA ASN A 83 -13.47 18.86 10.08
C ASN A 83 -12.10 19.48 10.41
N CYS A 84 -10.99 18.87 9.97
CA CYS A 84 -9.66 19.40 10.24
C CYS A 84 -8.67 19.16 9.09
N TRP A 85 -7.53 19.81 9.16
CA TRP A 85 -6.37 19.51 8.32
C TRP A 85 -5.08 19.61 9.12
N VAL A 86 -4.03 18.97 8.62
CA VAL A 86 -2.70 18.89 9.25
C VAL A 86 -1.68 19.56 8.33
N SER A 87 -0.83 20.42 8.90
CA SER A 87 0.29 21.04 8.18
C SER A 87 1.42 20.04 7.97
N LYS A 88 2.33 20.37 7.05
CA LYS A 88 3.67 19.78 7.00
C LYS A 88 4.45 20.04 8.30
N ASN A 89 5.62 19.40 8.42
CA ASN A 89 6.58 19.74 9.47
C ASN A 89 6.88 21.24 9.45
N LEU A 90 6.74 21.86 10.61
CA LEU A 90 7.17 23.22 10.88
C LEU A 90 8.70 23.26 11.04
N PRO A 91 9.33 24.45 10.93
CA PRO A 91 10.77 24.61 11.15
C PRO A 91 11.24 23.97 12.47
N GLU A 92 12.44 23.42 12.48
CA GLU A 92 12.93 22.61 13.60
C GLU A 92 13.08 23.43 14.89
N GLU A 93 13.30 24.72 14.77
CA GLU A 93 13.41 25.68 15.87
C GLU A 93 12.06 26.04 16.50
N MET A 94 10.94 25.57 15.94
CA MET A 94 9.61 25.81 16.49
C MET A 94 9.31 24.87 17.66
N PRO A 95 8.59 25.35 18.69
CA PRO A 95 8.15 24.53 19.83
C PRO A 95 7.03 23.54 19.46
N TYR A 96 6.63 23.49 18.19
CA TYR A 96 5.65 22.53 17.67
C TYR A 96 6.18 21.91 16.40
N ARG A 97 6.04 20.59 16.24
CA ARG A 97 6.45 19.90 15.02
C ARG A 97 5.46 20.10 13.87
N ARG A 98 4.15 20.11 14.14
CA ARG A 98 3.08 20.30 13.14
C ARG A 98 1.91 21.09 13.70
N LEU A 99 1.07 21.64 12.83
CA LEU A 99 -0.17 22.33 13.17
C LEU A 99 -1.38 21.54 12.67
N VAL A 100 -2.42 21.42 13.49
CA VAL A 100 -3.74 20.91 13.10
C VAL A 100 -4.73 22.05 13.19
N CYS A 101 -5.46 22.32 12.11
CA CYS A 101 -6.48 23.36 12.10
C CYS A 101 -7.87 22.73 11.97
N PHE A 102 -8.73 23.04 12.93
CA PHE A 102 -10.13 22.67 12.94
C PHE A 102 -10.99 23.74 12.23
N GLU A 103 -11.85 23.29 11.33
CA GLU A 103 -12.82 24.09 10.59
C GLU A 103 -14.22 23.55 10.83
N ARG A 104 -15.09 24.40 11.38
CA ARG A 104 -16.50 24.05 11.58
C ARG A 104 -17.25 24.06 10.24
N MET A 105 -17.35 22.89 9.59
CA MET A 105 -17.95 22.77 8.26
C MET A 105 -19.47 22.86 8.26
N SER A 106 -20.14 22.33 9.30
CA SER A 106 -21.60 22.35 9.44
C SER A 106 -22.03 23.14 10.68
N PRO A 107 -22.85 24.19 10.55
CA PRO A 107 -23.42 24.90 11.70
C PRO A 107 -24.55 24.10 12.38
N PHE A 108 -25.11 23.09 11.71
CA PHE A 108 -26.25 22.30 12.18
C PHE A 108 -25.86 21.16 13.13
N GLU A 109 -24.62 20.68 13.05
CA GLU A 109 -24.09 19.67 13.97
C GLU A 109 -23.66 20.30 15.31
N LYS A 110 -23.71 19.49 16.38
CA LYS A 110 -23.25 19.92 17.70
C LYS A 110 -21.74 20.07 17.69
N LEU A 111 -21.25 21.23 18.11
CA LEU A 111 -19.80 21.52 18.17
C LEU A 111 -19.02 20.51 19.04
N SER A 112 -19.64 19.96 20.09
CA SER A 112 -19.02 18.91 20.91
C SER A 112 -18.73 17.62 20.11
N GLU A 113 -19.60 17.25 19.17
CA GLU A 113 -19.41 16.08 18.30
C GLU A 113 -18.29 16.34 17.30
N GLN A 114 -18.25 17.55 16.72
CA GLN A 114 -17.18 17.94 15.81
C GLN A 114 -15.80 17.99 16.49
N ILE A 115 -15.73 18.46 17.73
CA ILE A 115 -14.49 18.45 18.53
C ILE A 115 -14.05 17.01 18.82
N SER A 116 -14.98 16.09 19.11
CA SER A 116 -14.67 14.66 19.25
C SER A 116 -14.10 14.08 17.94
N GLY A 117 -14.64 14.50 16.80
CA GLY A 117 -14.16 14.10 15.47
C GLY A 117 -12.68 14.43 15.21
N ILE A 118 -12.13 15.47 15.84
CA ILE A 118 -10.70 15.81 15.72
C ILE A 118 -9.84 14.70 16.32
N PHE A 119 -10.17 14.24 17.54
CA PHE A 119 -9.43 13.17 18.21
C PHE A 119 -9.54 11.84 17.47
N ARG A 120 -10.69 11.58 16.84
CA ARG A 120 -10.87 10.45 15.91
C ARG A 120 -9.89 10.52 14.73
N ALA A 121 -9.78 11.70 14.12
CA ALA A 121 -8.82 11.97 13.03
C ALA A 121 -7.37 11.74 13.46
N MET A 122 -7.07 11.86 14.76
CA MET A 122 -5.72 11.68 15.26
C MET A 122 -5.24 10.23 15.24
N MET A 123 -6.15 9.24 15.20
CA MET A 123 -5.74 7.84 15.13
C MET A 123 -4.85 7.55 13.91
N PRO A 124 -5.24 7.91 12.67
CA PRO A 124 -4.35 7.78 11.53
C PRO A 124 -3.23 8.83 11.49
N VAL A 125 -3.43 10.04 12.01
CA VAL A 125 -2.39 11.10 12.00
C VAL A 125 -1.21 10.76 12.90
N PHE A 126 -1.46 10.14 14.06
CA PHE A 126 -0.41 9.75 15.01
C PHE A 126 0.34 8.50 14.53
N ASN A 127 -0.24 7.72 13.62
CA ASN A 127 0.38 6.52 13.04
C ASN A 127 0.99 5.60 14.13
N ASN A 128 0.21 5.32 15.17
CA ASN A 128 0.63 4.54 16.34
C ASN A 128 1.81 5.08 17.18
N ALA A 129 2.36 6.25 16.83
CA ALA A 129 3.42 6.87 17.60
C ALA A 129 2.85 7.55 18.86
N ASP A 130 3.54 7.36 19.98
CA ASP A 130 3.27 8.09 21.20
C ASP A 130 3.46 9.59 20.96
N THR A 131 2.39 10.36 21.15
CA THR A 131 2.25 11.71 20.62
C THR A 131 1.88 12.71 21.73
N THR A 132 2.36 13.94 21.60
CA THR A 132 2.03 15.08 22.47
C THR A 132 1.31 16.19 21.69
N VAL A 133 0.28 16.77 22.31
CA VAL A 133 -0.56 17.80 21.70
C VAL A 133 -0.68 18.99 22.63
N ILE A 134 -0.65 20.20 22.07
CA ILE A 134 -1.05 21.44 22.74
C ILE A 134 -2.22 22.08 22.00
N THR A 135 -3.25 22.53 22.71
CA THR A 135 -4.45 23.09 22.12
C THR A 135 -4.96 24.30 22.90
N PRO A 136 -5.45 25.35 22.24
CA PRO A 136 -6.32 26.32 22.89
C PRO A 136 -7.71 25.71 23.10
N LEU A 137 -8.64 26.48 23.67
CA LEU A 137 -10.06 26.19 23.52
C LEU A 137 -10.52 26.50 22.08
N LEU A 138 -10.76 25.45 21.32
CA LEU A 138 -11.19 25.55 19.92
C LEU A 138 -12.55 26.24 19.83
N ALA A 139 -12.69 27.16 18.88
CA ALA A 139 -13.91 27.93 18.62
C ALA A 139 -14.42 28.82 19.79
N ALA A 140 -13.68 28.96 20.89
CA ALA A 140 -14.15 29.75 22.04
C ALA A 140 -13.85 31.26 21.94
N GLY A 141 -12.85 31.66 21.14
CA GLY A 141 -12.43 33.06 20.95
C GLY A 141 -13.43 33.89 20.13
N ASN A 142 -13.00 34.47 19.02
CA ASN A 142 -13.88 35.31 18.17
C ASN A 142 -15.08 34.57 17.55
N GLN A 143 -15.15 33.24 17.68
CA GLN A 143 -16.30 32.43 17.30
C GLN A 143 -17.39 32.40 18.40
N GLY A 144 -17.10 32.88 19.62
CA GLY A 144 -18.10 33.19 20.66
C GLY A 144 -18.69 32.00 21.42
N HIS A 145 -18.10 30.80 21.29
CA HIS A 145 -18.61 29.62 22.00
C HIS A 145 -18.18 29.59 23.48
N SER A 146 -19.02 28.99 24.34
CA SER A 146 -18.78 28.91 25.78
C SER A 146 -17.50 28.14 26.11
N GLU A 147 -16.53 28.82 26.73
CA GLU A 147 -15.25 28.25 27.15
C GLU A 147 -15.41 27.00 28.04
N VAL A 148 -16.34 27.05 29.00
CA VAL A 148 -16.64 25.92 29.91
C VAL A 148 -17.14 24.69 29.13
N MET A 149 -18.01 24.90 28.14
CA MET A 149 -18.54 23.82 27.31
C MET A 149 -17.46 23.20 26.43
N ILE A 150 -16.60 24.02 25.83
CA ILE A 150 -15.49 23.57 24.98
C ILE A 150 -14.45 22.82 25.82
N LEU A 151 -14.07 23.34 26.99
CA LEU A 151 -13.16 22.67 27.90
C LEU A 151 -13.69 21.28 28.27
N LYS A 152 -14.97 21.18 28.66
CA LYS A 152 -15.61 19.89 28.95
C LYS A 152 -15.56 18.96 27.75
N SER A 153 -15.79 19.46 26.55
CA SER A 153 -15.82 18.65 25.32
C SER A 153 -14.43 18.12 24.97
N ILE A 154 -13.41 18.98 24.96
CA ILE A 154 -12.01 18.59 24.67
C ILE A 154 -11.52 17.57 25.68
N VAL A 155 -11.67 17.84 26.98
CA VAL A 155 -11.15 16.96 28.04
C VAL A 155 -11.89 15.62 28.04
N LYS A 156 -13.22 15.60 27.88
CA LYS A 156 -13.98 14.35 27.79
C LYS A 156 -13.54 13.53 26.56
N ALA A 157 -13.48 14.14 25.38
CA ALA A 157 -13.08 13.46 24.16
C ALA A 157 -11.66 12.87 24.29
N ALA A 158 -10.71 13.67 24.78
CA ALA A 158 -9.34 13.21 25.01
C ALA A 158 -9.29 12.01 25.98
N CYS A 159 -9.96 12.11 27.14
CA CYS A 159 -10.01 11.00 28.10
C CYS A 159 -10.61 9.72 27.48
N HIS A 160 -11.73 9.83 26.76
CA HIS A 160 -12.37 8.68 26.11
C HIS A 160 -11.43 8.04 25.09
N TRP A 161 -10.85 8.83 24.17
CA TRP A 161 -9.97 8.29 23.13
C TRP A 161 -8.66 7.73 23.68
N ILE A 162 -8.06 8.38 24.69
CA ILE A 162 -6.85 7.86 25.37
C ILE A 162 -7.16 6.49 26.00
N ARG A 163 -8.27 6.37 26.75
CA ARG A 163 -8.67 5.10 27.37
C ARG A 163 -9.04 4.05 26.32
N ALA A 164 -9.57 4.47 25.17
CA ALA A 164 -9.87 3.58 24.06
C ALA A 164 -8.61 3.04 23.37
N GLY A 165 -7.46 3.72 23.50
CA GLY A 165 -6.17 3.29 22.94
C GLY A 165 -5.51 4.28 22.00
N LEU A 166 -5.99 5.52 21.88
CA LEU A 166 -5.29 6.59 21.13
C LEU A 166 -3.89 6.84 21.75
N PRO A 167 -2.81 6.90 20.96
CA PRO A 167 -1.44 7.07 21.47
C PRO A 167 -1.12 8.53 21.91
N LEU A 168 -2.04 9.18 22.63
CA LEU A 168 -1.88 10.55 23.11
C LEU A 168 -1.33 10.55 24.54
N ARG A 169 -0.02 10.82 24.69
CA ARG A 169 0.67 10.79 25.99
C ARG A 169 0.49 12.05 26.81
N CYS A 170 0.44 13.20 26.16
CA CYS A 170 0.24 14.47 26.84
C CYS A 170 -0.67 15.36 26.01
N LEU A 171 -1.75 15.85 26.61
CA LEU A 171 -2.58 16.92 26.05
C LEU A 171 -2.47 18.16 26.94
N LYS A 172 -1.83 19.21 26.42
CA LYS A 172 -1.73 20.53 27.04
C LYS A 172 -2.89 21.42 26.59
N VAL A 173 -3.89 21.64 27.43
CA VAL A 173 -5.01 22.57 27.16
C VAL A 173 -4.66 23.95 27.72
N VAL A 174 -4.57 24.96 26.85
CA VAL A 174 -4.12 26.31 27.23
C VAL A 174 -5.28 27.30 27.22
N LEU A 175 -5.48 27.98 28.34
CA LEU A 175 -6.32 29.19 28.44
C LEU A 175 -5.44 30.43 28.27
N TYR A 176 -5.78 31.25 27.27
CA TYR A 176 -5.01 32.46 27.01
C TYR A 176 -5.15 33.46 28.15
N MET A 177 -4.03 33.82 28.77
CA MET A 177 -3.96 34.86 29.80
C MET A 177 -2.72 35.73 29.64
N ARG A 178 -2.90 37.05 29.67
CA ARG A 178 -1.77 38.01 29.67
C ARG A 178 -0.95 37.94 30.95
N ASN A 179 -1.61 37.69 32.09
CA ASN A 179 -0.98 37.52 33.39
C ASN A 179 -1.50 36.26 34.09
N PRO A 180 -0.80 35.11 33.97
CA PRO A 180 -1.21 33.83 34.56
C PRO A 180 -1.30 33.80 36.10
N HIS A 181 -0.84 34.86 36.77
CA HIS A 181 -0.88 35.00 38.23
C HIS A 181 -2.08 35.79 38.73
N GLN A 182 -2.82 36.48 37.85
CA GLN A 182 -4.01 37.23 38.18
C GLN A 182 -5.26 36.48 37.72
N ILE A 183 -5.93 35.83 38.66
CA ILE A 183 -7.06 34.93 38.41
C ILE A 183 -8.38 35.66 38.74
N SER A 184 -9.33 35.65 37.81
CA SER A 184 -10.71 36.13 37.97
C SER A 184 -11.68 34.99 38.28
N ASP A 185 -12.92 35.33 38.62
CA ASP A 185 -13.99 34.36 38.91
C ASP A 185 -14.25 33.38 37.75
N GLY A 186 -14.09 33.83 36.50
CA GLY A 186 -14.21 32.98 35.31
C GLY A 186 -13.13 31.90 35.25
N GLU A 187 -11.87 32.25 35.53
CA GLU A 187 -10.79 31.25 35.57
C GLU A 187 -10.91 30.31 36.78
N ILE A 188 -11.42 30.79 37.91
CA ILE A 188 -11.76 29.93 39.06
C ILE A 188 -12.81 28.89 38.65
N GLN A 189 -13.84 29.30 37.89
CA GLN A 189 -14.85 28.38 37.36
C GLN A 189 -14.26 27.35 36.40
N MET A 190 -13.28 27.74 35.57
CA MET A 190 -12.59 26.83 34.64
C MET A 190 -11.73 25.80 35.39
N ILE A 191 -10.96 26.23 36.39
CA ILE A 191 -10.20 25.33 37.27
C ILE A 191 -11.15 24.36 37.96
N LYS A 192 -12.24 24.86 38.57
CA LYS A 192 -13.24 24.02 39.24
C LYS A 192 -13.84 22.98 38.28
N THR A 193 -14.21 23.40 37.07
CA THR A 193 -14.73 22.51 36.03
C THR A 193 -13.72 21.40 35.69
N PHE A 194 -12.45 21.74 35.53
CA PHE A 194 -11.39 20.78 35.25
C PHE A 194 -11.15 19.84 36.44
N THR A 195 -11.15 20.34 37.68
CA THR A 195 -11.03 19.52 38.89
C THR A 195 -12.21 18.54 39.03
N ASP A 196 -13.43 18.95 38.67
CA ASP A 196 -14.58 18.04 38.67
C ASP A 196 -14.43 16.92 37.63
N LEU A 197 -13.89 17.24 36.44
CA LEU A 197 -13.54 16.24 35.43
C LEU A 197 -12.42 15.32 35.92
N LYS A 198 -11.37 15.87 36.55
CA LYS A 198 -10.28 15.10 37.16
C LYS A 198 -10.82 14.06 38.13
N LYS A 199 -11.65 14.48 39.10
CA LYS A 199 -12.30 13.58 40.06
C LYS A 199 -13.09 12.48 39.36
N LYS A 200 -13.85 12.82 38.31
CA LYS A 200 -14.61 11.82 37.54
C LYS A 200 -13.70 10.79 36.87
N TRP A 201 -12.60 11.22 36.26
CA TRP A 201 -11.75 10.36 35.43
C TRP A 201 -10.70 9.57 36.21
N GLU A 202 -10.11 10.14 37.27
CA GLU A 202 -9.13 9.45 38.12
C GLU A 202 -9.78 8.43 39.07
N THR A 203 -11.08 8.54 39.33
CA THR A 203 -11.83 7.55 40.12
C THR A 203 -12.34 6.37 39.29
N GLN A 204 -12.27 6.45 37.96
CA GLN A 204 -12.60 5.30 37.11
C GLN A 204 -11.54 4.22 37.24
N LYS A 205 -11.97 2.97 37.41
CA LYS A 205 -11.06 1.82 37.43
C LYS A 205 -10.20 1.78 36.16
N ASP A 206 -8.92 1.45 36.34
CA ASP A 206 -8.01 1.13 35.25
C ASP A 206 -8.60 -0.01 34.41
N LEU A 207 -8.52 0.12 33.10
CA LEU A 207 -8.93 -0.95 32.19
C LEU A 207 -7.80 -1.97 32.09
N GLU A 208 -7.93 -3.12 32.76
CA GLU A 208 -7.02 -4.24 32.59
C GLU A 208 -7.50 -5.11 31.43
N VAL A 209 -7.11 -4.75 30.20
CA VAL A 209 -7.61 -5.38 28.95
C VAL A 209 -7.48 -6.90 28.95
N ASP A 210 -6.38 -7.43 29.49
CA ASP A 210 -6.14 -8.87 29.59
C ASP A 210 -7.11 -9.60 30.54
N LYS A 211 -7.72 -8.89 31.49
CA LYS A 211 -8.69 -9.44 32.47
C LYS A 211 -10.14 -9.13 32.11
N VAL A 212 -10.39 -8.44 31.00
CA VAL A 212 -11.75 -8.16 30.52
C VAL A 212 -12.39 -9.46 30.04
N GLU A 213 -13.55 -9.80 30.62
CA GLU A 213 -14.32 -10.96 30.21
C GLU A 213 -14.81 -10.82 28.76
N LYS A 214 -14.53 -11.80 27.91
CA LYS A 214 -14.98 -11.80 26.50
C LYS A 214 -16.41 -12.34 26.39
N LYS A 215 -17.36 -11.43 26.22
CA LYS A 215 -18.80 -11.71 26.04
C LYS A 215 -19.13 -12.27 24.66
N TYR A 216 -18.40 -11.81 23.64
CA TYR A 216 -18.60 -12.20 22.25
C TYR A 216 -17.32 -12.74 21.65
N ASP A 217 -17.44 -13.70 20.74
CA ASP A 217 -16.33 -14.19 19.95
C ASP A 217 -16.11 -13.27 18.74
N VAL A 218 -17.21 -12.76 18.16
CA VAL A 218 -17.17 -11.82 17.04
C VAL A 218 -18.13 -10.66 17.28
N CYS A 219 -17.69 -9.43 17.03
CA CYS A 219 -18.53 -8.25 16.91
C CYS A 219 -18.52 -7.73 15.47
N LEU A 220 -19.70 -7.47 14.91
CA LEU A 220 -19.85 -6.93 13.56
C LEU A 220 -20.07 -5.42 13.63
N SER A 221 -19.23 -4.67 12.94
CA SER A 221 -19.39 -3.23 12.68
C SER A 221 -19.84 -3.06 11.23
N PHE A 222 -21.00 -2.46 11.00
CA PHE A 222 -21.64 -2.38 9.70
C PHE A 222 -22.62 -1.20 9.60
N SER A 223 -22.88 -0.73 8.38
CA SER A 223 -23.93 0.27 8.12
C SER A 223 -25.30 -0.39 8.16
N GLU A 224 -26.31 0.29 8.71
CA GLU A 224 -27.70 -0.21 8.77
C GLU A 224 -28.22 -0.74 7.42
N LYS A 225 -27.80 -0.11 6.32
CA LYS A 225 -28.17 -0.48 4.94
C LYS A 225 -27.63 -1.84 4.50
N ASP A 226 -26.68 -2.43 5.23
CA ASP A 226 -26.00 -3.67 4.90
C ASP A 226 -26.50 -4.88 5.72
N GLU A 227 -27.66 -4.79 6.38
CA GLU A 227 -28.24 -5.89 7.17
C GLU A 227 -28.27 -7.24 6.44
N GLY A 228 -28.57 -7.24 5.13
CA GLY A 228 -28.60 -8.46 4.32
C GLY A 228 -27.24 -9.17 4.26
N VAL A 229 -26.16 -8.39 4.12
CA VAL A 229 -24.79 -8.90 4.12
C VAL A 229 -24.43 -9.46 5.50
N VAL A 230 -24.80 -8.75 6.56
CA VAL A 230 -24.57 -9.16 7.95
C VAL A 230 -25.25 -10.48 8.28
N LYS A 231 -26.50 -10.68 7.84
CA LYS A 231 -27.20 -11.96 7.97
C LYS A 231 -26.44 -13.09 7.27
N GLY A 232 -25.87 -12.82 6.10
CA GLY A 232 -24.99 -13.76 5.39
C GLY A 232 -23.72 -14.12 6.18
N ILE A 233 -23.04 -13.13 6.77
CA ILE A 233 -21.85 -13.33 7.61
C ILE A 233 -22.20 -14.13 8.86
N CYS A 234 -23.27 -13.77 9.57
CA CYS A 234 -23.74 -14.52 10.75
C CYS A 234 -24.04 -15.98 10.40
N GLY A 235 -24.77 -16.22 9.31
CA GLY A 235 -25.06 -17.58 8.82
C GLY A 235 -23.79 -18.35 8.43
N GLY A 236 -22.80 -17.67 7.83
CA GLY A 236 -21.50 -18.24 7.51
C GLY A 236 -20.71 -18.66 8.76
N LEU A 237 -20.67 -17.79 9.79
CA LEU A 237 -20.02 -18.08 11.07
C LEU A 237 -20.68 -19.26 11.78
N GLN A 238 -22.01 -19.26 11.87
CA GLN A 238 -22.79 -20.32 12.54
C GLN A 238 -22.71 -21.68 11.82
N LYS A 239 -22.51 -21.68 10.49
CA LYS A 239 -22.27 -22.92 9.74
C LYS A 239 -20.92 -23.56 10.08
N VAL A 240 -19.90 -22.75 10.40
CA VAL A 240 -18.56 -23.25 10.73
C VAL A 240 -18.47 -23.60 12.22
N ASP A 241 -19.00 -22.76 13.10
CA ASP A 241 -19.11 -23.02 14.53
C ASP A 241 -20.49 -22.59 15.04
N VAL A 242 -21.30 -23.59 15.40
CA VAL A 242 -22.68 -23.40 15.90
C VAL A 242 -22.71 -22.68 17.26
N LYS A 243 -21.62 -22.73 18.03
CA LYS A 243 -21.54 -22.14 19.37
C LYS A 243 -21.02 -20.71 19.38
N ILE A 244 -20.63 -20.16 18.22
CA ILE A 244 -20.02 -18.84 18.13
C ILE A 244 -20.97 -17.74 18.61
N ARG A 245 -20.50 -16.90 19.54
CA ARG A 245 -21.27 -15.77 20.07
C ARG A 245 -20.99 -14.53 19.24
N VAL A 246 -21.98 -14.10 18.46
CA VAL A 246 -21.83 -12.95 17.54
C VAL A 246 -22.67 -11.78 18.02
N PHE A 247 -22.03 -10.64 18.27
CA PHE A 247 -22.70 -9.35 18.35
C PHE A 247 -22.95 -8.82 16.93
N SER A 248 -24.23 -8.72 16.54
CA SER A 248 -24.67 -8.32 15.19
C SER A 248 -25.75 -7.25 15.21
N GLN A 249 -26.01 -6.65 16.37
CA GLN A 249 -26.95 -5.54 16.48
C GLN A 249 -26.29 -4.28 15.93
N HIS A 250 -27.07 -3.49 15.20
CA HIS A 250 -26.63 -2.16 14.80
C HIS A 250 -26.43 -1.29 16.03
N PHE A 251 -25.38 -0.49 16.05
CA PHE A 251 -25.11 0.43 17.15
C PHE A 251 -26.11 1.58 17.10
N THR A 252 -27.21 1.47 17.84
CA THR A 252 -28.25 2.52 17.91
C THR A 252 -27.78 3.72 18.71
N TYR A 253 -28.01 4.90 18.15
CA TYR A 253 -27.54 6.16 18.68
C TYR A 253 -28.60 6.85 19.58
N HIS A 254 -28.19 7.30 20.76
CA HIS A 254 -28.98 8.20 21.62
C HIS A 254 -28.16 9.44 21.99
N HIS A 255 -28.61 10.63 21.56
CA HIS A 255 -27.91 11.92 21.71
C HIS A 255 -27.57 12.31 23.17
N GLU A 256 -28.08 11.58 24.15
CA GLU A 256 -27.95 11.88 25.59
C GLU A 256 -26.97 10.94 26.32
N GLU A 257 -26.61 9.79 25.73
CA GLU A 257 -25.67 8.84 26.31
C GLU A 257 -24.29 8.92 25.65
N VAL A 258 -23.25 8.54 26.39
CA VAL A 258 -21.88 8.40 25.87
C VAL A 258 -21.80 7.12 25.03
N TRP A 259 -22.43 7.13 23.87
CA TRP A 259 -22.53 5.99 22.95
C TRP A 259 -21.15 5.43 22.55
N GLN A 260 -20.12 6.27 22.46
CA GLN A 260 -18.73 5.86 22.22
C GLN A 260 -18.23 4.86 23.27
N GLU A 261 -18.64 5.05 24.53
CA GLU A 261 -18.32 4.11 25.60
C GLU A 261 -19.05 2.78 25.35
N THR A 262 -20.32 2.81 24.96
CA THR A 262 -21.08 1.59 24.65
C THR A 262 -20.47 0.79 23.49
N ILE A 263 -20.06 1.46 22.41
CA ILE A 263 -19.38 0.82 21.27
C ILE A 263 -18.04 0.24 21.72
N PHE A 264 -17.21 1.05 22.38
CA PHE A 264 -15.91 0.61 22.88
C PHE A 264 -16.04 -0.57 23.84
N GLN A 265 -16.98 -0.51 24.78
CA GLN A 265 -17.25 -1.60 25.72
C GLN A 265 -17.70 -2.86 24.99
N THR A 266 -18.54 -2.75 23.96
CA THR A 266 -18.93 -3.92 23.15
C THR A 266 -17.73 -4.53 22.42
N MET A 267 -16.91 -3.68 21.80
CA MET A 267 -15.73 -4.10 21.04
C MET A 267 -14.65 -4.72 21.93
N ILE A 268 -14.34 -4.14 23.09
CA ILE A 268 -13.31 -4.67 24.00
C ILE A 268 -13.73 -6.00 24.65
N HIS A 269 -15.04 -6.23 24.84
CA HIS A 269 -15.61 -7.51 25.28
C HIS A 269 -15.77 -8.52 24.13
N SER A 270 -15.28 -8.20 22.93
CA SER A 270 -15.26 -9.11 21.78
C SER A 270 -13.84 -9.64 21.56
N LYS A 271 -13.71 -10.88 21.08
CA LYS A 271 -12.40 -11.44 20.68
C LYS A 271 -11.95 -10.87 19.34
N LYS A 272 -12.86 -10.82 18.35
CA LYS A 272 -12.63 -10.21 17.02
C LYS A 272 -13.70 -9.18 16.70
N ILE A 273 -13.33 -8.20 15.88
CA ILE A 273 -14.19 -7.11 15.38
C ILE A 273 -14.10 -7.16 13.85
N VAL A 274 -15.23 -7.40 13.19
CA VAL A 274 -15.33 -7.44 11.73
C VAL A 274 -15.99 -6.16 11.25
N ALA A 275 -15.21 -5.28 10.62
CA ALA A 275 -15.74 -4.16 9.87
C ALA A 275 -16.21 -4.65 8.49
N VAL A 276 -17.50 -4.49 8.19
CA VAL A 276 -18.11 -4.93 6.93
C VAL A 276 -17.96 -3.81 5.90
N LEU A 277 -16.89 -3.88 5.10
CA LEU A 277 -16.52 -2.81 4.16
C LEU A 277 -17.37 -2.88 2.89
N THR A 278 -18.22 -1.86 2.72
CA THR A 278 -19.12 -1.61 1.59
C THR A 278 -19.10 -0.10 1.25
N PRO A 279 -19.65 0.32 0.10
CA PRO A 279 -19.88 1.74 -0.17
C PRO A 279 -20.70 2.45 0.92
N ASN A 280 -21.71 1.77 1.49
CA ASN A 280 -22.54 2.32 2.56
C ASN A 280 -21.71 2.58 3.82
N TYR A 281 -20.86 1.62 4.22
CA TYR A 281 -19.97 1.76 5.38
C TYR A 281 -19.04 2.96 5.27
N ILE A 282 -18.45 3.19 4.08
CA ILE A 282 -17.52 4.30 3.87
C ILE A 282 -18.22 5.66 3.85
N SER A 283 -19.45 5.70 3.36
CA SER A 283 -20.26 6.92 3.33
C SER A 283 -20.82 7.33 4.69
N ASP A 284 -20.75 6.45 5.68
CA ASP A 284 -21.37 6.61 6.98
C ASP A 284 -20.33 7.03 8.04
N ALA A 285 -20.47 8.26 8.54
CA ALA A 285 -19.54 8.85 9.50
C ALA A 285 -19.49 8.09 10.84
N GLU A 286 -20.56 7.39 11.22
CA GLU A 286 -20.62 6.57 12.43
C GLU A 286 -19.87 5.25 12.22
N CYS A 287 -20.01 4.65 11.04
CA CYS A 287 -19.21 3.48 10.65
C CYS A 287 -17.71 3.81 10.64
N LEU A 288 -17.31 4.98 10.13
CA LEU A 288 -15.92 5.43 10.21
C LEU A 288 -15.42 5.59 11.65
N GLU A 289 -16.30 5.96 12.59
CA GLU A 289 -15.99 6.02 14.02
C GLU A 289 -15.82 4.63 14.64
N GLN A 290 -16.73 3.71 14.33
CA GLN A 290 -16.62 2.32 14.74
C GLN A 290 -15.29 1.72 14.24
N PHE A 291 -14.88 2.02 13.00
CA PHE A 291 -13.60 1.57 12.46
C PHE A 291 -12.41 2.15 13.25
N SER A 292 -12.43 3.45 13.56
CA SER A 292 -11.40 4.09 14.38
C SER A 292 -11.32 3.50 15.80
N LEU A 293 -12.46 3.23 16.45
CA LEU A 293 -12.50 2.56 17.75
C LEU A 293 -11.97 1.12 17.67
N ALA A 294 -12.28 0.40 16.60
CA ALA A 294 -11.77 -0.94 16.38
C ALA A 294 -10.24 -0.95 16.18
N LEU A 295 -9.67 0.08 15.54
CA LEU A 295 -8.22 0.27 15.48
C LEU A 295 -7.61 0.49 16.88
N CYS A 296 -8.26 1.29 17.72
CA CYS A 296 -7.80 1.50 19.08
C CYS A 296 -7.86 0.19 19.90
N VAL A 297 -8.97 -0.55 19.82
CA VAL A 297 -9.10 -1.87 20.47
C VAL A 297 -8.05 -2.84 19.94
N ASN A 298 -7.76 -2.84 18.64
CA ASN A 298 -6.70 -3.66 18.06
C ASN A 298 -5.33 -3.33 18.67
N ARG A 299 -5.03 -2.05 18.93
CA ARG A 299 -3.80 -1.62 19.61
C ARG A 299 -3.77 -2.02 21.09
N LEU A 300 -4.93 -2.11 21.75
CA LEU A 300 -5.02 -2.51 23.15
C LEU A 300 -4.78 -4.00 23.39
N ASN A 301 -5.11 -4.85 22.42
CA ASN A 301 -5.04 -6.31 22.59
C ASN A 301 -3.66 -6.87 22.19
N LYS A 302 -3.23 -7.95 22.85
CA LYS A 302 -2.01 -8.70 22.50
C LYS A 302 -2.12 -9.48 21.20
N VAL A 303 -3.36 -9.76 20.78
CA VAL A 303 -3.70 -10.45 19.54
C VAL A 303 -4.51 -9.51 18.66
N GLU A 304 -4.41 -9.69 17.35
CA GLU A 304 -5.13 -8.87 16.37
C GLU A 304 -6.64 -8.95 16.62
N ALA A 305 -7.29 -7.84 16.98
CA ALA A 305 -8.72 -7.80 17.24
C ALA A 305 -9.52 -7.40 15.99
N LEU A 306 -8.98 -6.54 15.12
CA LEU A 306 -9.70 -6.04 13.94
C LEU A 306 -9.47 -6.97 12.75
N SER A 307 -10.55 -7.44 12.12
CA SER A 307 -10.53 -8.30 10.94
C SER A 307 -11.57 -7.85 9.90
N PRO A 308 -11.30 -6.79 9.13
CA PRO A 308 -12.24 -6.22 8.17
C PRO A 308 -12.57 -7.21 7.05
N PHE A 309 -13.84 -7.26 6.64
CA PHE A 309 -14.32 -8.05 5.50
C PHE A 309 -14.64 -7.11 4.35
N TYR A 310 -13.96 -7.25 3.23
CA TYR A 310 -14.22 -6.43 2.04
C TYR A 310 -15.26 -7.11 1.15
N VAL A 311 -16.51 -6.63 1.21
CA VAL A 311 -17.66 -7.36 0.65
C VAL A 311 -18.15 -6.80 -0.69
N GLN A 312 -18.04 -5.50 -0.91
CA GLN A 312 -18.49 -4.84 -2.13
C GLN A 312 -17.46 -3.82 -2.59
N THR A 313 -17.28 -3.64 -3.91
CA THR A 313 -16.29 -2.69 -4.44
C THR A 313 -16.59 -1.27 -3.97
N ILE A 314 -15.55 -0.59 -3.47
CA ILE A 314 -15.59 0.81 -3.02
C ILE A 314 -14.74 1.62 -3.99
N ASP A 315 -15.34 2.67 -4.58
CA ASP A 315 -14.67 3.51 -5.58
C ASP A 315 -13.60 4.42 -4.97
N ALA A 316 -13.85 4.94 -3.77
CA ALA A 316 -12.95 5.83 -3.05
C ALA A 316 -12.83 5.38 -1.59
N PHE A 317 -11.71 4.73 -1.27
CA PHE A 317 -11.39 4.34 0.11
C PHE A 317 -10.71 5.50 0.83
N PRO A 318 -11.08 5.83 2.09
CA PRO A 318 -10.28 6.70 2.93
C PRO A 318 -8.87 6.10 3.08
N SER A 319 -7.85 6.90 2.77
CA SER A 319 -6.47 6.39 2.64
C SER A 319 -6.00 5.65 3.89
N TYR A 320 -6.41 6.06 5.09
CA TYR A 320 -6.04 5.37 6.34
C TYR A 320 -6.64 3.97 6.49
N MET A 321 -7.80 3.70 5.89
CA MET A 321 -8.43 2.39 5.91
C MET A 321 -7.74 1.43 4.94
N THR A 322 -7.11 1.95 3.87
CA THR A 322 -6.32 1.12 2.93
C THR A 322 -5.07 0.51 3.56
N LEU A 323 -4.66 1.04 4.72
CA LEU A 323 -3.49 0.59 5.48
C LEU A 323 -3.80 -0.65 6.34
N VAL A 324 -5.07 -1.02 6.48
CA VAL A 324 -5.51 -2.16 7.28
C VAL A 324 -5.73 -3.36 6.36
N GLN A 325 -5.16 -4.50 6.74
CA GLN A 325 -5.40 -5.75 6.02
C GLN A 325 -6.88 -6.13 6.12
N TYR A 326 -7.45 -6.62 5.03
CA TYR A 326 -8.84 -7.08 4.98
C TYR A 326 -8.92 -8.49 4.39
N THR A 327 -10.01 -9.19 4.72
CA THR A 327 -10.37 -10.45 4.10
C THR A 327 -11.23 -10.18 2.87
N GLU A 328 -10.76 -10.63 1.71
CA GLU A 328 -11.45 -10.42 0.44
C GLU A 328 -12.69 -11.31 0.34
N CYS A 329 -13.87 -10.68 0.35
CA CYS A 329 -15.17 -11.34 0.26
C CYS A 329 -15.90 -11.03 -1.07
N ARG A 330 -15.36 -10.13 -1.92
CA ARG A 330 -15.95 -9.83 -3.24
C ARG A 330 -15.72 -10.97 -4.22
N VAL A 331 -16.68 -11.12 -5.12
CA VAL A 331 -16.55 -11.94 -6.33
C VAL A 331 -15.58 -11.26 -7.29
N ARG A 332 -14.53 -11.96 -7.70
CA ARG A 332 -13.37 -11.42 -8.42
C ARG A 332 -13.01 -12.22 -9.68
N LYS A 333 -13.62 -13.39 -9.89
CA LYS A 333 -13.41 -14.29 -11.03
C LYS A 333 -14.76 -14.89 -11.46
N GLU A 334 -14.85 -15.28 -12.72
CA GLU A 334 -16.00 -16.01 -13.25
C GLU A 334 -16.14 -17.37 -12.52
N GLY A 335 -17.36 -17.70 -12.09
CA GLY A 335 -17.65 -18.89 -11.28
C GLY A 335 -17.52 -18.72 -9.76
N GLU A 336 -16.99 -17.61 -9.25
CA GLU A 336 -17.02 -17.31 -7.81
C GLU A 336 -18.43 -16.86 -7.35
N VAL A 337 -18.86 -17.29 -6.18
CA VAL A 337 -20.14 -16.91 -5.58
C VAL A 337 -19.89 -16.14 -4.27
N ALA A 338 -20.56 -14.99 -4.10
CA ALA A 338 -20.36 -14.11 -2.93
C ALA A 338 -20.56 -14.85 -1.59
N GLU A 339 -21.59 -15.70 -1.50
CA GLU A 339 -21.87 -16.51 -0.31
C GLU A 339 -20.72 -17.44 0.06
N GLN A 340 -20.06 -18.06 -0.93
CA GLN A 340 -18.92 -18.93 -0.71
C GLN A 340 -17.69 -18.14 -0.23
N LYS A 341 -17.48 -16.93 -0.77
CA LYS A 341 -16.38 -16.04 -0.36
C LYS A 341 -16.56 -15.58 1.09
N ILE A 342 -17.78 -15.20 1.46
CA ILE A 342 -18.14 -14.87 2.85
C ILE A 342 -17.93 -16.10 3.75
N TYR A 343 -18.39 -17.28 3.35
CA TYR A 343 -18.20 -18.52 4.12
C TYR A 343 -16.70 -18.84 4.35
N LEU A 344 -15.88 -18.70 3.32
CA LEU A 344 -14.42 -18.89 3.44
C LEU A 344 -13.80 -17.86 4.41
N ALA A 345 -14.23 -16.60 4.34
CA ALA A 345 -13.80 -15.56 5.27
C ALA A 345 -14.18 -15.89 6.73
N CYS A 346 -15.42 -16.34 6.96
CA CYS A 346 -15.91 -16.81 8.26
C CYS A 346 -15.06 -17.98 8.78
N SER A 347 -14.74 -18.95 7.93
CA SER A 347 -13.89 -20.10 8.30
C SER A 347 -12.47 -19.67 8.67
N MET A 348 -11.88 -18.71 7.94
CA MET A 348 -10.57 -18.15 8.27
C MET A 348 -10.60 -17.40 9.61
N LEU A 349 -11.66 -16.63 9.88
CA LEU A 349 -11.82 -15.89 11.13
C LEU A 349 -11.91 -16.83 12.34
N ILE A 350 -12.68 -17.91 12.26
CA ILE A 350 -12.82 -18.90 13.34
C ILE A 350 -11.48 -19.60 13.60
N LYS A 351 -10.76 -20.01 12.55
CA LYS A 351 -9.41 -20.56 12.70
C LYS A 351 -8.44 -19.57 13.36
N SER A 352 -8.62 -18.27 13.16
CA SER A 352 -7.83 -17.24 13.86
C SER A 352 -8.19 -17.18 15.35
N LEU A 353 -9.48 -17.25 15.70
CA LEU A 353 -9.93 -17.28 17.09
C LEU A 353 -9.30 -18.44 17.86
N ASP A 354 -9.32 -19.64 17.28
CA ASP A 354 -8.72 -20.83 17.91
C ASP A 354 -7.21 -20.66 18.15
N LYS A 355 -6.51 -20.07 17.18
CA LYS A 355 -5.06 -19.79 17.29
C LYS A 355 -4.76 -18.75 18.35
N ASP A 356 -5.57 -17.71 18.43
CA ASP A 356 -5.39 -16.63 19.40
C ASP A 356 -5.65 -17.14 20.83
N ASP A 357 -6.67 -17.98 21.03
CA ASP A 357 -6.93 -18.65 22.30
C ASP A 357 -5.72 -19.52 22.72
N GLN A 358 -5.14 -20.29 21.80
CA GLN A 358 -3.93 -21.08 22.06
C GLN A 358 -2.70 -20.21 22.39
N LYS A 359 -2.50 -19.09 21.69
CA LYS A 359 -1.42 -18.13 21.97
C LYS A 359 -1.55 -17.53 23.36
N LEU A 360 -2.75 -17.11 23.73
CA LEU A 360 -3.02 -16.52 25.04
C LEU A 360 -2.84 -17.53 26.18
N MET A 361 -3.27 -18.78 25.99
CA MET A 361 -3.02 -19.87 26.95
C MET A 361 -1.52 -20.10 27.18
N LYS A 362 -0.72 -20.16 26.11
CA LYS A 362 0.75 -20.34 26.22
C LYS A 362 1.47 -19.13 26.82
N ALA A 363 0.99 -17.91 26.55
CA ALA A 363 1.56 -16.69 27.11
C ALA A 363 1.29 -16.56 28.62
N ALA A 364 0.15 -17.06 29.10
CA ALA A 364 -0.17 -17.09 30.53
C ALA A 364 0.72 -18.06 31.34
N GLU A 365 1.42 -18.99 30.69
CA GLU A 365 2.34 -19.95 31.31
C GLU A 365 3.79 -19.43 31.42
N LYS A 366 4.14 -18.32 30.77
CA LYS A 366 5.46 -17.67 30.80
C LYS A 366 5.33 -16.19 31.18
N ASP A 367 5.19 -15.89 32.46
CA ASP A 367 5.16 -14.52 32.98
C ASP A 367 6.57 -14.11 33.44
N ASP A 368 7.37 -13.53 32.54
CA ASP A 368 8.58 -12.76 32.87
C ASP A 368 8.70 -11.57 31.89
N GLY A 369 8.12 -10.43 32.31
CA GLY A 369 8.65 -9.07 32.12
C GLY A 369 9.10 -8.56 30.73
N ALA A 370 8.21 -7.76 30.12
CA ALA A 370 8.44 -6.60 29.22
C ALA A 370 8.98 -6.81 27.78
N PRO A 371 8.33 -6.26 26.74
CA PRO A 371 8.95 -6.07 25.43
C PRO A 371 9.68 -4.72 25.35
N ALA A 372 10.96 -4.77 25.00
CA ALA A 372 11.77 -3.60 24.66
C ALA A 372 11.41 -3.07 23.26
N ILE A 373 11.30 -1.76 23.13
CA ILE A 373 11.21 -1.05 21.85
C ILE A 373 12.62 -1.10 21.22
N VAL A 374 12.78 -1.85 20.12
CA VAL A 374 14.03 -1.89 19.35
C VAL A 374 13.79 -1.32 17.95
N ASP A 375 14.66 -0.38 17.58
CA ASP A 375 14.69 0.35 16.32
C ASP A 375 14.97 -0.61 15.13
N LYS A 376 13.93 -0.91 14.33
CA LYS A 376 13.94 -1.91 13.24
C LYS A 376 14.35 -1.30 11.90
N LYS A 377 15.57 -1.53 11.38
CA LYS A 377 15.90 -1.16 9.97
C LYS A 377 16.75 -2.11 9.09
N LYS A 378 17.06 -3.36 9.48
CA LYS A 378 17.57 -4.39 8.55
C LYS A 378 17.13 -5.80 8.99
N TYR A 379 16.70 -6.63 8.05
CA TYR A 379 16.34 -8.05 8.29
C TYR A 379 17.46 -8.97 7.80
N ASP A 380 17.80 -9.96 8.60
CA ASP A 380 18.77 -10.99 8.25
C ASP A 380 18.11 -12.08 7.40
N VAL A 381 16.88 -12.45 7.74
CA VAL A 381 16.09 -13.46 7.02
C VAL A 381 14.68 -12.94 6.76
N PHE A 382 14.15 -13.20 5.57
CA PHE A 382 12.75 -13.02 5.22
C PHE A 382 12.13 -14.38 4.90
N ILE A 383 11.04 -14.75 5.57
CA ILE A 383 10.34 -16.01 5.33
C ILE A 383 9.05 -15.69 4.57
N SER A 384 9.05 -16.02 3.28
CA SER A 384 7.89 -15.92 2.40
C SER A 384 7.07 -17.20 2.46
N TYR A 385 5.80 -17.12 2.84
CA TYR A 385 4.89 -18.26 2.91
C TYR A 385 3.43 -17.83 2.71
N ALA A 386 2.55 -18.78 2.35
CA ALA A 386 1.12 -18.52 2.33
C ALA A 386 0.53 -18.66 3.74
N HIS A 387 -0.22 -17.65 4.21
CA HIS A 387 -0.86 -17.68 5.54
C HIS A 387 -1.80 -18.88 5.77
N ARG A 388 -2.26 -19.54 4.70
CA ARG A 388 -3.07 -20.76 4.76
C ARG A 388 -2.27 -21.98 5.22
N THR A 389 -0.94 -21.95 5.12
CA THR A 389 -0.03 -23.03 5.49
C THR A 389 1.08 -22.54 6.45
N PRO A 390 0.74 -22.06 7.67
CA PRO A 390 1.71 -21.42 8.55
C PRO A 390 2.57 -22.40 9.35
N VAL A 391 2.19 -23.69 9.43
CA VAL A 391 2.84 -24.67 10.31
C VAL A 391 4.31 -24.83 9.95
N GLU A 392 4.62 -25.03 8.67
CA GLU A 392 5.99 -25.23 8.21
C GLU A 392 6.84 -23.95 8.34
N ALA A 393 6.21 -22.80 8.07
CA ALA A 393 6.84 -21.51 8.30
C ALA A 393 7.25 -21.35 9.77
N ASN A 394 6.36 -21.67 10.72
CA ASN A 394 6.65 -21.56 12.16
C ASN A 394 7.78 -22.47 12.59
N ARG A 395 7.88 -23.67 12.01
CA ARG A 395 8.98 -24.60 12.31
C ARG A 395 10.32 -24.08 11.82
N VAL A 396 10.38 -23.53 10.61
CA VAL A 396 11.61 -22.91 10.08
C VAL A 396 12.01 -21.69 10.91
N HIS A 397 11.04 -20.84 11.27
CA HIS A 397 11.27 -19.69 12.14
C HIS A 397 11.82 -20.10 13.51
N GLN A 398 11.19 -21.08 14.16
CA GLN A 398 11.64 -21.58 15.45
C GLN A 398 13.05 -22.18 15.35
N ALA A 399 13.31 -23.00 14.33
CA ALA A 399 14.64 -23.59 14.13
C ALA A 399 15.74 -22.55 13.91
N LEU A 400 15.45 -21.41 13.26
CA LEU A 400 16.40 -20.31 13.11
C LEU A 400 16.68 -19.64 14.47
N LEU A 401 15.64 -19.35 15.26
CA LEU A 401 15.78 -18.72 16.58
C LEU A 401 16.40 -19.65 17.63
N ASP A 402 16.18 -20.96 17.54
CA ASP A 402 16.79 -21.95 18.43
C ASP A 402 18.32 -21.95 18.31
N ILE A 403 18.86 -21.63 17.13
CA ILE A 403 20.30 -21.56 16.88
C ILE A 403 20.85 -20.17 17.19
N ASP A 404 20.12 -19.11 16.84
CA ASP A 404 20.55 -17.72 17.09
C ASP A 404 19.33 -16.83 17.39
N PRO A 405 19.05 -16.60 18.70
CA PRO A 405 17.92 -15.80 19.14
C PRO A 405 17.96 -14.33 18.71
N ASP A 406 19.12 -13.82 18.29
CA ASP A 406 19.32 -12.42 17.89
C ASP A 406 19.01 -12.18 16.40
N LEU A 407 18.64 -13.23 15.65
CA LEU A 407 18.28 -13.10 14.24
C LEU A 407 17.06 -12.19 14.05
N ARG A 408 17.22 -11.19 13.19
CA ARG A 408 16.10 -10.33 12.76
C ARG A 408 15.40 -10.98 11.59
N ILE A 409 14.36 -11.75 11.88
CA ILE A 409 13.57 -12.48 10.89
C ILE A 409 12.29 -11.70 10.60
N PHE A 410 12.01 -11.42 9.32
CA PHE A 410 10.68 -11.00 8.89
C PHE A 410 9.84 -12.26 8.67
N PHE A 411 8.91 -12.56 9.59
CA PHE A 411 8.22 -13.85 9.63
C PHE A 411 6.70 -13.77 9.54
N ASP A 412 6.08 -12.60 9.74
CA ASP A 412 4.63 -12.47 9.60
C ASP A 412 4.24 -11.04 9.22
N LYS A 413 3.19 -10.90 8.40
CA LYS A 413 2.60 -9.60 8.07
C LYS A 413 1.96 -8.94 9.28
N SER A 414 1.75 -9.67 10.37
CA SER A 414 1.37 -9.12 11.66
C SER A 414 2.45 -8.23 12.30
N GLU A 415 3.71 -8.28 11.84
CA GLU A 415 4.75 -7.29 12.20
C GLU A 415 4.57 -5.93 11.50
N LEU A 416 3.67 -5.84 10.51
CA LEU A 416 3.35 -4.59 9.83
C LEU A 416 2.56 -3.73 10.81
N THR A 417 3.23 -2.74 11.38
CA THR A 417 2.59 -1.78 12.28
C THR A 417 1.41 -1.14 11.58
N THR A 418 0.24 -1.16 12.24
CA THR A 418 -0.97 -0.52 11.73
C THR A 418 -0.65 0.95 11.41
N GLY A 419 -0.93 1.39 10.19
CA GLY A 419 -0.68 2.76 9.75
C GLY A 419 0.57 3.01 8.88
N ASN A 420 1.45 2.01 8.67
CA ASN A 420 2.37 2.03 7.52
C ASN A 420 1.71 1.36 6.30
N ILE A 421 2.03 1.80 5.08
CA ILE A 421 1.55 1.13 3.87
C ILE A 421 2.18 -0.27 3.85
N TRP A 422 1.42 -1.27 4.29
CA TRP A 422 1.90 -2.65 4.50
C TRP A 422 2.61 -3.20 3.26
N GLN A 423 2.17 -2.81 2.05
CA GLN A 423 2.78 -3.19 0.78
C GLN A 423 4.19 -2.58 0.57
N GLU A 424 4.39 -1.33 0.98
CA GLU A 424 5.72 -0.68 0.94
C GLU A 424 6.68 -1.37 1.91
N THR A 425 6.25 -1.56 3.15
CA THR A 425 7.06 -2.24 4.17
C THR A 425 7.40 -3.67 3.74
N LEU A 426 6.47 -4.37 3.11
CA LEU A 426 6.71 -5.72 2.58
C LEU A 426 7.75 -5.72 1.45
N TYR A 427 7.59 -4.84 0.44
CA TYR A 427 8.55 -4.76 -0.66
C TYR A 427 9.93 -4.36 -0.14
N GLU A 428 10.01 -3.38 0.75
CA GLU A 428 11.27 -3.01 1.39
C GLU A 428 11.90 -4.15 2.21
N ALA A 429 11.09 -4.95 2.91
CA ALA A 429 11.59 -6.04 3.74
C ALA A 429 12.25 -7.13 2.88
N VAL A 430 11.60 -7.54 1.77
CA VAL A 430 12.18 -8.49 0.81
C VAL A 430 13.42 -7.90 0.15
N ASP A 431 13.35 -6.63 -0.25
CA ASP A 431 14.42 -5.95 -0.98
C ASP A 431 15.69 -5.74 -0.13
N LYS A 432 15.53 -5.56 1.19
CA LYS A 432 16.64 -5.38 2.13
C LYS A 432 17.09 -6.65 2.84
N ALA A 433 16.35 -7.76 2.70
CA ALA A 433 16.70 -9.02 3.35
C ALA A 433 18.04 -9.56 2.82
N ARG A 434 18.83 -10.18 3.69
CA ARG A 434 20.06 -10.87 3.27
C ARG A 434 19.73 -12.26 2.74
N CYS A 435 18.82 -12.96 3.41
CA CYS A 435 18.30 -14.26 3.00
C CYS A 435 16.78 -14.20 2.80
N VAL A 436 16.25 -14.81 1.74
CA VAL A 436 14.82 -15.03 1.53
C VAL A 436 14.57 -16.53 1.42
N ILE A 437 13.72 -17.06 2.28
CA ILE A 437 13.25 -18.45 2.26
C ILE A 437 11.81 -18.44 1.74
N ALA A 438 11.54 -19.07 0.60
CA ALA A 438 10.22 -19.12 0.00
C ALA A 438 9.62 -20.52 0.13
N LEU A 439 8.62 -20.69 0.98
CA LEU A 439 7.96 -21.97 1.24
C LEU A 439 6.84 -22.21 0.23
N ILE A 440 7.16 -23.01 -0.79
CA ILE A 440 6.29 -23.30 -1.93
C ILE A 440 5.29 -24.40 -1.53
N THR A 441 4.02 -24.00 -1.48
CA THR A 441 2.81 -24.84 -1.30
C THR A 441 1.78 -24.50 -2.38
N GLU A 442 0.73 -25.30 -2.53
CA GLU A 442 -0.34 -24.99 -3.48
C GLU A 442 -0.97 -23.61 -3.19
N SER A 443 -1.15 -23.30 -1.89
CA SER A 443 -1.62 -21.98 -1.45
C SER A 443 -0.64 -20.85 -1.75
N TYR A 444 0.67 -21.12 -1.79
CA TYR A 444 1.71 -20.16 -2.15
C TYR A 444 1.62 -19.81 -3.64
N LEU A 445 1.50 -20.82 -4.50
CA LEU A 445 1.40 -20.65 -5.96
C LEU A 445 0.18 -19.81 -6.36
N GLN A 446 -0.91 -19.88 -5.60
CA GLN A 446 -2.14 -19.11 -5.84
C GLN A 446 -2.14 -17.69 -5.23
N SER A 447 -1.15 -17.35 -4.39
CA SER A 447 -1.10 -16.07 -3.66
C SER A 447 -0.38 -15.00 -4.47
N THR A 448 -1.11 -13.94 -4.87
CA THR A 448 -0.53 -12.80 -5.60
C THR A 448 0.58 -12.12 -4.80
N VAL A 449 0.45 -12.05 -3.48
CA VAL A 449 1.47 -11.41 -2.64
C VAL A 449 2.73 -12.27 -2.54
N CYS A 450 2.58 -13.60 -2.41
CA CYS A 450 3.72 -14.52 -2.42
C CYS A 450 4.43 -14.51 -3.78
N GLN A 451 3.67 -14.42 -4.88
CA GLN A 451 4.24 -14.23 -6.22
C GLN A 451 5.07 -12.94 -6.32
N GLU A 452 4.60 -11.83 -5.75
CA GLU A 452 5.36 -10.57 -5.75
C GLU A 452 6.65 -10.67 -4.93
N GLU A 453 6.58 -11.23 -3.71
CA GLU A 453 7.75 -11.49 -2.85
C GLU A 453 8.77 -12.39 -3.56
N TYR A 454 8.30 -13.48 -4.17
CA TYR A 454 9.13 -14.42 -4.93
C TYR A 454 9.82 -13.73 -6.13
N ASN A 455 9.09 -12.92 -6.90
CA ASN A 455 9.65 -12.22 -8.07
C ASN A 455 10.70 -11.18 -7.68
N ILE A 456 10.51 -10.46 -6.55
CA ILE A 456 11.53 -9.54 -6.03
C ILE A 456 12.80 -10.32 -5.63
N ALA A 457 12.64 -11.41 -4.87
CA ALA A 457 13.77 -12.24 -4.45
C ALA A 457 14.50 -12.90 -5.64
N LEU A 458 13.75 -13.40 -6.63
CA LEU A 458 14.30 -13.96 -7.87
C LEU A 458 15.07 -12.91 -8.68
N ALA A 459 14.56 -11.68 -8.80
CA ALA A 459 15.27 -10.60 -9.51
C ALA A 459 16.63 -10.32 -8.89
N ARG A 460 16.67 -10.24 -7.56
CA ARG A 460 17.88 -10.03 -6.76
C ARG A 460 18.87 -11.18 -6.96
N PHE A 461 18.38 -12.42 -6.86
CA PHE A 461 19.14 -13.64 -7.09
C PHE A 461 19.77 -13.69 -8.49
N MET A 462 19.00 -13.39 -9.53
CA MET A 462 19.48 -13.38 -10.92
C MET A 462 20.44 -12.23 -11.24
N SER A 463 20.34 -11.13 -10.50
CA SER A 463 21.25 -9.99 -10.60
C SER A 463 22.56 -10.24 -9.84
N SER A 464 22.69 -11.36 -9.12
CA SER A 464 23.80 -11.69 -8.25
C SER A 464 24.14 -10.55 -7.26
N ASP A 465 23.10 -9.94 -6.68
CA ASP A 465 23.23 -8.79 -5.77
C ASP A 465 23.67 -9.14 -4.34
N GLY A 466 24.01 -10.42 -4.11
CA GLY A 466 24.43 -10.93 -2.81
C GLY A 466 23.29 -11.50 -1.94
N ILE A 467 22.05 -11.56 -2.43
CA ILE A 467 20.96 -12.26 -1.74
C ILE A 467 21.19 -13.78 -1.68
N CYS A 468 20.83 -14.40 -0.56
CA CYS A 468 20.62 -15.84 -0.46
C CYS A 468 19.13 -16.12 -0.71
N PHE A 469 18.77 -16.74 -1.84
CA PHE A 469 17.38 -17.06 -2.16
C PHE A 469 17.14 -18.57 -2.17
N ILE A 470 16.29 -19.04 -1.26
CA ILE A 470 16.04 -20.46 -1.04
C ILE A 470 14.55 -20.79 -1.21
N PRO A 471 14.12 -21.20 -2.41
CA PRO A 471 12.83 -21.85 -2.58
C PRO A 471 12.83 -23.25 -1.94
N VAL A 472 11.80 -23.54 -1.15
CA VAL A 472 11.63 -24.81 -0.44
C VAL A 472 10.27 -25.39 -0.80
N LEU A 473 10.26 -26.56 -1.42
CA LEU A 473 9.04 -27.28 -1.76
C LEU A 473 8.61 -28.15 -0.58
N THR A 474 7.51 -27.79 0.07
CA THR A 474 7.04 -28.46 1.29
C THR A 474 5.80 -29.34 1.06
N ASP A 475 5.10 -29.16 -0.05
CA ASP A 475 3.80 -29.78 -0.31
C ASP A 475 3.94 -31.04 -1.17
N ALA A 476 3.62 -32.20 -0.57
CA ALA A 476 3.75 -33.52 -1.21
C ALA A 476 2.85 -33.66 -2.45
N ASP A 477 1.74 -32.93 -2.51
CA ASP A 477 0.74 -33.07 -3.56
C ASP A 477 1.12 -32.33 -4.86
N ILE A 478 2.13 -31.46 -4.81
CA ILE A 478 2.65 -30.75 -5.98
C ILE A 478 3.50 -31.70 -6.82
N LYS A 479 2.98 -32.07 -7.99
CA LYS A 479 3.70 -32.91 -8.99
C LYS A 479 4.41 -32.08 -10.06
N GLU A 480 3.90 -30.89 -10.33
CA GLU A 480 4.46 -29.99 -11.32
C GLU A 480 4.51 -28.56 -10.77
N ILE A 481 5.60 -27.86 -11.05
CA ILE A 481 5.83 -26.48 -10.62
C ILE A 481 5.50 -25.55 -11.78
N PRO A 482 4.71 -24.48 -11.56
CA PRO A 482 4.52 -23.46 -12.58
C PRO A 482 5.88 -22.89 -12.97
N ALA A 483 6.13 -22.76 -14.27
CA ALA A 483 7.48 -22.49 -14.75
C ALA A 483 8.05 -21.12 -14.28
N ALA A 484 7.23 -20.22 -13.73
CA ALA A 484 7.64 -19.02 -13.00
C ALA A 484 8.50 -19.30 -11.78
N PHE A 485 8.21 -20.38 -11.07
CA PHE A 485 8.92 -20.77 -9.86
C PHE A 485 10.09 -21.70 -10.16
N ALA A 486 10.20 -22.23 -11.38
CA ALA A 486 11.26 -23.16 -11.78
C ALA A 486 12.60 -22.47 -12.14
N GLN A 487 12.69 -21.13 -12.04
CA GLN A 487 13.88 -20.37 -12.44
C GLN A 487 15.01 -20.38 -11.39
N ALA A 488 14.68 -20.71 -10.14
CA ALA A 488 15.65 -20.90 -9.07
C ALA A 488 15.65 -22.37 -8.61
N PRO A 489 16.81 -22.97 -8.30
CA PRO A 489 16.89 -24.31 -7.74
C PRO A 489 16.07 -24.42 -6.45
N MET A 490 15.30 -25.50 -6.30
CA MET A 490 14.46 -25.71 -5.12
C MET A 490 15.02 -26.80 -4.22
N VAL A 491 14.81 -26.62 -2.92
CA VAL A 491 15.04 -27.65 -1.91
C VAL A 491 13.77 -28.48 -1.74
N ASP A 492 13.84 -29.80 -1.97
CA ASP A 492 12.71 -30.71 -1.72
C ASP A 492 12.70 -31.16 -0.26
N VAL A 493 11.57 -30.97 0.42
CA VAL A 493 11.35 -31.44 1.78
C VAL A 493 10.04 -32.24 1.91
N ARG A 494 9.55 -32.85 0.82
CA ARG A 494 8.30 -33.64 0.83
C ARG A 494 8.45 -35.01 1.50
N ASP A 495 9.63 -35.65 1.41
CA ASP A 495 9.86 -37.04 1.83
C ASP A 495 10.57 -37.19 3.20
N VAL A 496 10.60 -36.15 4.02
CA VAL A 496 11.43 -36.16 5.24
C VAL A 496 10.78 -36.91 6.42
N GLY A 497 9.47 -37.17 6.38
CA GLY A 497 8.75 -37.89 7.44
C GLY A 497 9.05 -37.33 8.84
N ASP A 498 9.38 -38.20 9.79
CA ASP A 498 9.73 -37.80 11.17
C ASP A 498 11.04 -36.99 11.30
N ARG A 499 11.90 -37.00 10.27
CA ARG A 499 13.18 -36.27 10.25
C ARG A 499 13.03 -34.80 9.85
N TYR A 500 11.81 -34.32 9.67
CA TYR A 500 11.53 -32.96 9.22
C TYR A 500 12.11 -31.89 10.17
N ASN A 501 12.05 -32.11 11.49
CA ASN A 501 12.62 -31.19 12.47
C ASN A 501 14.16 -31.17 12.44
N GLU A 502 14.80 -32.32 12.32
CA GLU A 502 16.26 -32.42 12.15
C GLU A 502 16.72 -31.71 10.87
N MET A 503 15.92 -31.83 9.81
CA MET A 503 16.17 -31.14 8.55
C MET A 503 16.03 -29.62 8.67
N ASN A 504 15.02 -29.11 9.37
CA ASN A 504 14.87 -27.67 9.63
C ASN A 504 16.03 -27.12 10.45
N HIS A 505 16.51 -27.87 11.45
CA HIS A 505 17.68 -27.47 12.24
C HIS A 505 18.96 -27.43 11.37
N LEU A 506 19.21 -28.48 10.57
CA LEU A 506 20.34 -28.50 9.64
C LEU A 506 20.24 -27.43 8.55
N PHE A 507 19.03 -27.15 8.08
CA PHE A 507 18.75 -26.07 7.14
C PHE A 507 19.04 -24.70 7.76
N ALA A 508 18.56 -24.46 8.97
CA ALA A 508 18.80 -23.24 9.72
C ALA A 508 20.30 -23.03 10.00
N GLU A 509 21.02 -24.06 10.46
CA GLU A 509 22.48 -24.00 10.67
C GLU A 509 23.22 -23.52 9.41
N ARG A 510 22.80 -23.98 8.23
CA ARG A 510 23.40 -23.56 6.96
C ARG A 510 23.07 -22.12 6.59
N VAL A 511 21.81 -21.70 6.80
CA VAL A 511 21.42 -20.29 6.61
C VAL A 511 22.24 -19.37 7.52
N LEU A 512 22.42 -19.74 8.78
CA LEU A 512 23.25 -18.97 9.72
C LEU A 512 24.73 -18.98 9.35
N LYS A 513 25.28 -20.14 8.95
CA LYS A 513 26.65 -20.23 8.47
C LYS A 513 26.86 -19.27 7.30
N TRP A 514 25.93 -19.23 6.35
CA TRP A 514 25.98 -18.28 5.23
C TRP A 514 25.89 -16.82 5.71
N LEU A 515 24.97 -16.49 6.62
CA LEU A 515 24.86 -15.15 7.19
C LEU A 515 26.13 -14.70 7.91
N LYS A 516 26.93 -15.63 8.46
CA LYS A 516 28.15 -15.32 9.21
C LYS A 516 29.40 -15.27 8.33
N GLU A 517 29.52 -16.19 7.35
CA GLU A 517 30.78 -16.42 6.64
C GLU A 517 30.75 -15.96 5.18
N ALA A 518 29.57 -15.65 4.61
CA ALA A 518 29.37 -15.41 3.17
C ALA A 518 29.96 -16.52 2.27
N GLU A 519 30.23 -17.70 2.82
CA GLU A 519 30.79 -18.84 2.09
C GLU A 519 29.79 -19.31 1.03
N MET A 520 30.27 -19.38 -0.20
CA MET A 520 29.47 -19.56 -1.40
C MET A 520 29.43 -21.04 -1.79
N ASN A 521 28.23 -21.62 -1.88
CA ASN A 521 28.03 -22.89 -2.57
C ASN A 521 27.53 -22.63 -4.00
N GLN A 522 27.95 -23.46 -4.96
CA GLN A 522 27.51 -23.39 -6.37
C GLN A 522 25.98 -23.47 -6.55
N PHE A 523 25.26 -23.99 -5.54
CA PHE A 523 23.80 -24.14 -5.51
C PHE A 523 23.02 -22.82 -5.36
N MET A 524 23.68 -21.75 -4.92
CA MET A 524 23.07 -20.44 -4.62
C MET A 524 23.53 -19.35 -5.61
N GLN A 525 24.06 -19.75 -6.76
CA GLN A 525 24.29 -18.85 -7.89
C GLN A 525 23.20 -19.08 -8.95
N PRO A 526 22.70 -18.02 -9.61
CA PRO A 526 21.72 -18.20 -10.66
C PRO A 526 22.33 -19.02 -11.80
N PRO A 527 21.61 -20.03 -12.35
CA PRO A 527 22.10 -20.80 -13.50
C PRO A 527 22.48 -19.93 -14.69
N LYS A 528 21.78 -18.79 -14.84
CA LYS A 528 22.09 -17.72 -15.78
C LYS A 528 21.85 -16.38 -15.11
N GLN A 529 22.88 -15.54 -15.06
CA GLN A 529 22.72 -14.14 -14.64
C GLN A 529 21.90 -13.38 -15.67
N ALA A 530 21.04 -12.49 -15.20
CA ALA A 530 20.22 -11.64 -16.05
C ALA A 530 20.30 -10.18 -15.60
N ARG A 531 20.44 -9.28 -16.57
CA ARG A 531 20.31 -7.84 -16.32
C ARG A 531 18.84 -7.46 -16.42
N ILE A 532 18.19 -7.29 -15.28
CA ILE A 532 16.75 -6.98 -15.17
C ILE A 532 16.33 -5.80 -16.07
N ALA A 533 17.16 -4.76 -16.17
CA ALA A 533 16.92 -3.63 -17.06
C ALA A 533 16.80 -4.03 -18.56
N GLN A 534 17.66 -4.92 -19.04
CA GLN A 534 17.64 -5.39 -20.45
C GLN A 534 16.45 -6.31 -20.73
N VAL A 535 16.14 -7.14 -19.74
CA VAL A 535 15.02 -8.08 -19.77
C VAL A 535 13.71 -7.29 -19.88
N THR A 536 13.50 -6.29 -19.02
CA THR A 536 12.30 -5.43 -19.04
C THR A 536 12.23 -4.53 -20.28
N GLU A 537 13.36 -4.02 -20.80
CA GLU A 537 13.42 -3.28 -22.07
C GLU A 537 12.95 -4.13 -23.25
N THR A 538 13.40 -5.40 -23.33
CA THR A 538 13.00 -6.31 -24.41
C THR A 538 11.49 -6.56 -24.41
N TRP A 539 10.90 -6.71 -23.24
CA TRP A 539 9.46 -6.86 -23.08
C TRP A 539 8.68 -5.61 -23.48
N ARG A 540 9.12 -4.41 -23.04
CA ARG A 540 8.50 -3.14 -23.45
C ARG A 540 8.55 -2.95 -24.96
N LYS A 541 9.69 -3.25 -25.59
CA LYS A 541 9.84 -3.21 -27.05
C LYS A 541 8.87 -4.16 -27.77
N ARG A 542 8.62 -5.34 -27.22
CA ARG A 542 7.63 -6.28 -27.76
C ARG A 542 6.21 -5.76 -27.60
N ALA A 543 5.84 -5.31 -26.39
CA ALA A 543 4.52 -4.73 -26.12
C ALA A 543 4.25 -3.53 -27.05
N PHE A 544 5.26 -2.68 -27.26
CA PHE A 544 5.22 -1.61 -28.25
C PHE A 544 4.96 -2.17 -29.66
N ASN A 545 5.78 -3.11 -30.14
CA ASN A 545 5.64 -3.70 -31.48
C ASN A 545 4.33 -4.47 -31.68
N GLN A 546 3.64 -4.91 -30.63
CA GLN A 546 2.33 -5.54 -30.75
C GLN A 546 1.22 -4.53 -31.04
N ARG A 547 1.37 -3.28 -30.57
CA ARG A 547 0.30 -2.27 -30.61
C ARG A 547 0.58 -1.13 -31.58
N PHE A 548 1.85 -0.83 -31.82
CA PHE A 548 2.28 0.35 -32.56
C PHE A 548 3.14 -0.01 -33.79
N VAL A 549 3.11 0.89 -34.76
CA VAL A 549 4.02 0.94 -35.92
C VAL A 549 4.65 2.32 -35.97
N CYS A 550 5.95 2.35 -36.29
CA CYS A 550 6.71 3.57 -36.52
C CYS A 550 6.92 3.75 -38.03
N ALA A 551 6.46 4.87 -38.59
CA ALA A 551 6.63 5.23 -39.99
C ALA A 551 8.11 5.41 -40.33
N LYS A 552 8.52 5.02 -41.54
CA LYS A 552 9.94 5.03 -41.94
C LYS A 552 10.48 6.44 -42.21
N GLU A 553 9.62 7.37 -42.63
CA GLU A 553 10.00 8.68 -43.18
C GLU A 553 10.14 9.74 -42.09
N ASP A 554 9.17 9.84 -41.18
CA ASP A 554 9.08 10.88 -40.14
C ASP A 554 9.11 10.30 -38.71
N CYS A 555 9.26 8.98 -38.58
CA CYS A 555 9.18 8.26 -37.32
C CYS A 555 7.86 8.49 -36.55
N ALA A 556 6.76 8.81 -37.26
CA ALA A 556 5.44 8.94 -36.65
C ALA A 556 4.94 7.59 -36.12
N ILE A 557 4.39 7.59 -34.91
CA ILE A 557 3.92 6.39 -34.22
C ILE A 557 2.39 6.32 -34.36
N THR A 558 1.89 5.19 -34.84
CA THR A 558 0.45 4.93 -35.04
C THR A 558 0.08 3.55 -34.50
N PHE A 559 -1.20 3.32 -34.20
CA PHE A 559 -1.68 1.99 -33.84
C PHE A 559 -1.62 1.05 -35.05
N LYS A 560 -1.34 -0.24 -34.82
CA LYS A 560 -1.53 -1.27 -35.85
C LYS A 560 -3.01 -1.33 -36.25
N GLN A 561 -3.29 -1.33 -37.56
CA GLN A 561 -4.64 -1.48 -38.12
C GLN A 561 -5.18 -2.89 -37.81
N ASP A 562 -5.64 -3.10 -36.58
CA ASP A 562 -6.54 -4.18 -36.13
C ASP A 562 -7.07 -3.87 -34.72
N SER A 563 -7.40 -2.61 -34.48
CA SER A 563 -8.21 -2.17 -33.34
C SER A 563 -9.44 -1.49 -33.92
N GLN A 564 -10.46 -2.31 -34.22
CA GLN A 564 -11.74 -1.84 -34.76
C GLN A 564 -12.46 -0.95 -33.73
N ALA A 565 -12.21 0.35 -33.76
CA ALA A 565 -13.14 1.42 -33.35
C ALA A 565 -12.53 2.82 -33.54
N ALA A 566 -12.04 3.18 -34.72
CA ALA A 566 -11.60 4.56 -34.95
C ALA A 566 -11.98 5.01 -36.36
N ASP A 567 -13.24 5.44 -36.52
CA ASP A 567 -13.67 6.56 -37.38
C ASP A 567 -15.20 6.71 -37.42
N LYS A 568 -15.84 6.73 -36.24
CA LYS A 568 -17.18 7.31 -36.09
C LYS A 568 -17.13 8.43 -35.06
N VAL A 569 -16.80 9.62 -35.54
CA VAL A 569 -16.96 10.86 -34.78
C VAL A 569 -18.47 11.10 -34.59
N VAL A 570 -19.02 10.63 -33.47
CA VAL A 570 -20.36 11.01 -33.02
C VAL A 570 -20.24 12.37 -32.33
N LYS A 571 -21.08 13.33 -32.74
CA LYS A 571 -21.13 14.71 -32.23
C LYS A 571 -21.76 14.83 -30.84
N ASP A 572 -21.50 13.89 -29.94
CA ASP A 572 -21.91 13.99 -28.53
C ASP A 572 -20.78 14.59 -27.69
N ALA A 573 -21.15 15.21 -26.56
CA ALA A 573 -20.19 15.83 -25.65
C ALA A 573 -19.11 14.81 -25.25
N LYS A 574 -17.84 15.12 -25.51
CA LYS A 574 -16.72 14.22 -25.19
C LYS A 574 -16.74 13.88 -23.70
N PRO A 575 -16.61 12.61 -23.31
CA PRO A 575 -16.43 12.26 -21.91
C PRO A 575 -15.14 12.91 -21.40
N SER A 576 -15.25 13.66 -20.30
CA SER A 576 -14.11 14.29 -19.63
C SER A 576 -13.52 13.32 -18.61
N LYS A 577 -12.21 13.07 -18.69
CA LYS A 577 -11.47 12.18 -17.78
C LYS A 577 -10.36 12.94 -17.05
N THR A 578 -10.12 12.61 -15.78
CA THR A 578 -9.10 13.26 -14.96
C THR A 578 -7.84 12.39 -14.86
N VAL A 579 -6.71 12.92 -15.32
CA VAL A 579 -5.38 12.31 -15.21
C VAL A 579 -4.55 13.09 -14.19
N VAL A 580 -4.05 12.40 -13.17
CA VAL A 580 -3.22 12.99 -12.12
C VAL A 580 -1.76 12.57 -12.32
N PHE A 581 -0.86 13.54 -12.36
CA PHE A 581 0.58 13.32 -12.46
C PHE A 581 1.25 13.31 -11.08
N SER A 582 1.95 12.23 -10.77
CA SER A 582 2.89 12.12 -9.65
C SER A 582 4.31 12.02 -10.20
N CYS A 583 5.16 13.00 -9.89
CA CYS A 583 6.54 13.06 -10.40
C CYS A 583 7.41 13.89 -9.45
N ALA A 584 8.72 13.65 -9.39
CA ALA A 584 9.65 14.51 -8.69
C ALA A 584 10.09 15.72 -9.56
N LYS A 585 10.91 16.63 -9.02
CA LYS A 585 11.30 17.87 -9.70
C LYS A 585 12.07 17.61 -10.99
N ASP A 586 12.97 16.63 -10.98
CA ASP A 586 13.72 16.17 -12.15
C ASP A 586 12.82 15.69 -13.32
N CYS A 587 11.64 15.15 -13.01
CA CYS A 587 10.71 14.59 -13.98
C CYS A 587 9.59 15.54 -14.40
N PHE A 588 9.47 16.71 -13.75
CA PHE A 588 8.40 17.67 -14.02
C PHE A 588 8.31 18.06 -15.50
N LYS A 589 9.46 18.24 -16.17
CA LYS A 589 9.50 18.56 -17.61
C LYS A 589 8.77 17.51 -18.46
N TYR A 590 8.87 16.23 -18.10
CA TYR A 590 8.24 15.13 -18.84
C TYR A 590 6.75 15.08 -18.56
N ALA A 591 6.33 15.28 -17.32
CA ALA A 591 4.92 15.36 -16.95
C ALA A 591 4.23 16.55 -17.65
N ALA A 592 4.89 17.71 -17.67
CA ALA A 592 4.40 18.89 -18.37
C ALA A 592 4.26 18.64 -19.88
N ALA A 593 5.28 18.08 -20.53
CA ALA A 593 5.21 17.73 -21.95
C ALA A 593 4.11 16.69 -22.24
N LEU A 594 3.97 15.65 -21.40
CA LEU A 594 2.92 14.65 -21.54
C LEU A 594 1.51 15.24 -21.39
N SER A 595 1.30 16.16 -20.45
CA SER A 595 0.02 16.87 -20.33
C SER A 595 -0.34 17.63 -21.60
N LYS A 596 0.66 18.23 -22.27
CA LYS A 596 0.46 18.89 -23.56
C LYS A 596 0.08 17.88 -24.64
N PHE A 597 0.75 16.73 -24.73
CA PHE A 597 0.41 15.71 -25.71
C PHE A 597 -0.98 15.11 -25.47
N LEU A 598 -1.38 14.87 -24.21
CA LEU A 598 -2.76 14.48 -23.87
C LEU A 598 -3.79 15.53 -24.31
N SER A 599 -3.50 16.82 -24.17
CA SER A 599 -4.41 17.89 -24.63
C SER A 599 -4.57 17.96 -26.16
N LEU A 600 -3.66 17.35 -26.91
CA LEU A 600 -3.72 17.29 -28.39
C LEU A 600 -4.53 16.09 -28.89
N GLU A 601 -4.83 15.12 -28.02
CA GLU A 601 -5.61 13.94 -28.38
C GLU A 601 -7.05 14.33 -28.69
N LYS A 602 -7.48 14.09 -29.93
CA LYS A 602 -8.81 14.52 -30.40
C LYS A 602 -9.94 13.62 -29.92
N ARG A 603 -9.64 12.42 -29.42
CA ARG A 603 -10.64 11.40 -29.11
C ARG A 603 -11.38 11.64 -27.79
N MET A 604 -10.72 12.26 -26.81
CA MET A 604 -11.25 12.44 -25.45
C MET A 604 -10.81 13.80 -24.87
N ASP A 605 -11.61 14.37 -23.95
CA ASP A 605 -11.19 15.53 -23.18
C ASP A 605 -10.49 15.07 -21.88
N VAL A 606 -9.22 15.42 -21.72
CA VAL A 606 -8.39 14.97 -20.59
C VAL A 606 -8.00 16.15 -19.72
N LYS A 607 -8.56 16.19 -18.52
CA LYS A 607 -8.18 17.14 -17.48
C LYS A 607 -6.92 16.66 -16.77
N CYS A 608 -5.82 17.36 -16.94
CA CYS A 608 -4.55 17.07 -16.29
C CYS A 608 -4.39 17.85 -14.98
N GLU A 609 -4.13 17.14 -13.89
CA GLU A 609 -3.80 17.68 -12.58
C GLU A 609 -2.40 17.21 -12.16
N PHE A 610 -1.65 18.02 -11.42
CA PHE A 610 -0.31 17.68 -10.96
C PHE A 610 -0.29 17.64 -9.44
N LEU A 611 0.31 16.60 -8.86
CA LEU A 611 0.56 16.54 -7.42
C LEU A 611 1.70 17.47 -7.00
N MET A 612 2.65 17.73 -7.90
CA MET A 612 3.76 18.64 -7.62
C MET A 612 3.27 20.04 -7.20
N PRO A 613 3.98 20.70 -6.26
CA PRO A 613 3.81 22.12 -6.02
C PRO A 613 3.97 22.90 -7.32
N GLN A 614 2.96 23.66 -7.75
CA GLN A 614 3.17 24.68 -8.76
C GLN A 614 3.91 25.84 -8.10
N GLU A 615 5.15 26.12 -8.54
CA GLU A 615 5.94 27.29 -8.12
C GLU A 615 5.37 28.57 -8.76
N THR A 616 4.11 28.93 -8.47
CA THR A 616 3.57 30.26 -8.81
C THR A 616 3.68 31.15 -7.58
N THR A 617 4.60 32.12 -7.65
CA THR A 617 4.81 33.28 -6.76
C THR A 617 4.33 33.14 -5.30
N LEU A 618 5.31 32.97 -4.40
CA LEU A 618 5.25 33.12 -2.93
C LEU A 618 4.63 31.98 -2.07
N SER A 619 4.23 30.84 -2.64
CA SER A 619 3.92 29.62 -1.85
C SER A 619 4.10 28.34 -2.65
N VAL A 620 4.86 27.38 -2.10
CA VAL A 620 4.93 25.98 -2.58
C VAL A 620 3.68 25.26 -2.05
N GLN A 621 2.72 24.87 -2.91
CA GLN A 621 1.55 24.08 -2.51
C GLN A 621 1.90 22.57 -2.39
N PRO A 622 1.15 21.72 -1.67
CA PRO A 622 1.45 20.32 -1.50
C PRO A 622 0.71 19.49 -2.55
N PRO A 623 1.17 18.26 -2.75
CA PRO A 623 0.33 17.20 -3.30
C PRO A 623 -1.02 17.10 -2.59
N LYS A 624 -2.10 17.41 -3.32
CA LYS A 624 -3.46 17.11 -2.89
C LYS A 624 -3.68 15.61 -3.02
N LEU A 625 -3.32 14.83 -2.00
CA LEU A 625 -3.46 13.37 -2.03
C LEU A 625 -4.89 12.89 -2.34
N GLN A 626 -5.92 13.69 -2.01
CA GLN A 626 -7.32 13.45 -2.43
C GLN A 626 -7.52 13.37 -3.96
N LEU A 627 -6.64 13.99 -4.75
CA LEU A 627 -6.64 13.86 -6.21
C LEU A 627 -6.30 12.43 -6.62
N LEU A 628 -5.44 11.73 -5.88
CA LEU A 628 -5.15 10.32 -6.15
C LEU A 628 -6.40 9.47 -6.00
N ASP A 629 -7.31 9.78 -5.08
CA ASP A 629 -8.52 8.98 -4.83
C ASP A 629 -9.56 9.15 -5.95
N SER A 630 -9.67 10.36 -6.51
CA SER A 630 -10.66 10.72 -7.54
C SER A 630 -10.18 10.61 -8.99
N ALA A 631 -8.88 10.39 -9.22
CA ALA A 631 -8.31 10.28 -10.57
C ALA A 631 -8.88 9.10 -11.35
N ASP A 632 -9.23 9.33 -12.62
CA ASP A 632 -9.52 8.23 -13.56
C ASP A 632 -8.25 7.43 -13.87
N MET A 633 -7.10 8.10 -13.93
CA MET A 633 -5.78 7.48 -14.06
C MET A 633 -4.70 8.31 -13.36
N VAL A 634 -3.78 7.63 -12.68
CA VAL A 634 -2.59 8.22 -12.05
C VAL A 634 -1.37 7.88 -12.90
N VAL A 635 -0.73 8.90 -13.47
CA VAL A 635 0.52 8.75 -14.22
C VAL A 635 1.68 9.02 -13.26
N VAL A 636 2.53 8.02 -13.03
CA VAL A 636 3.67 8.13 -12.11
C VAL A 636 4.97 8.10 -12.89
N PHE A 637 5.79 9.15 -12.71
CA PHE A 637 7.16 9.19 -13.22
C PHE A 637 8.13 8.70 -12.16
N VAL A 638 8.65 7.50 -12.34
CA VAL A 638 9.60 6.87 -11.42
C VAL A 638 11.03 7.28 -11.79
N SER A 639 11.72 7.96 -10.85
CA SER A 639 13.13 8.37 -10.94
C SER A 639 13.88 8.10 -9.63
N ASP A 640 15.20 8.25 -9.66
CA ASP A 640 16.01 8.18 -8.43
C ASP A 640 15.54 9.20 -7.38
N GLU A 641 15.26 10.45 -7.77
CA GLU A 641 14.77 11.50 -6.86
C GLU A 641 13.40 11.13 -6.30
N TYR A 642 12.49 10.64 -7.15
CA TYR A 642 11.17 10.17 -6.75
C TYR A 642 11.25 9.09 -5.66
N LEU A 643 12.08 8.06 -5.86
CA LEU A 643 12.18 6.94 -4.92
C LEU A 643 12.91 7.29 -3.62
N THR A 644 13.72 8.35 -3.59
CA THR A 644 14.32 8.83 -2.32
C THR A 644 13.33 9.57 -1.43
N SER A 645 12.25 10.12 -1.99
CA SER A 645 11.24 10.86 -1.25
C SER A 645 10.22 9.92 -0.60
N ILE A 646 10.06 10.01 0.72
CA ILE A 646 9.02 9.28 1.46
C ILE A 646 7.63 9.61 0.91
N GLN A 647 7.39 10.89 0.61
CA GLN A 647 6.11 11.36 0.09
C GLN A 647 5.77 10.72 -1.26
N HIS A 648 6.70 10.75 -2.22
CA HIS A 648 6.48 10.18 -3.55
C HIS A 648 6.34 8.65 -3.50
N ARG A 649 7.07 7.97 -2.60
CA ARG A 649 6.85 6.53 -2.37
C ARG A 649 5.46 6.24 -1.83
N HIS A 650 4.95 7.04 -0.90
CA HIS A 650 3.56 6.93 -0.45
C HIS A 650 2.58 7.15 -1.62
N GLU A 651 2.78 8.17 -2.46
CA GLU A 651 1.94 8.42 -3.64
C GLU A 651 1.93 7.22 -4.61
N LEU A 652 3.10 6.63 -4.87
CA LEU A 652 3.24 5.44 -5.70
C LEU A 652 2.48 4.26 -5.09
N HIS A 653 2.63 4.01 -3.80
CA HIS A 653 1.98 2.89 -3.14
C HIS A 653 0.46 3.08 -3.03
N ILE A 654 -0.04 4.30 -2.81
CA ILE A 654 -1.48 4.62 -2.89
C ILE A 654 -2.00 4.30 -4.31
N ALA A 655 -1.28 4.73 -5.35
CA ALA A 655 -1.65 4.46 -6.73
C ALA A 655 -1.67 2.93 -7.01
N LEU A 656 -0.63 2.19 -6.62
CA LEU A 656 -0.55 0.74 -6.77
C LEU A 656 -1.64 0.01 -5.99
N CYS A 657 -2.03 0.51 -4.81
CA CYS A 657 -3.17 -0.01 -4.05
C CYS A 657 -4.48 0.21 -4.83
N ARG A 658 -4.72 1.40 -5.39
CA ARG A 658 -5.90 1.66 -6.24
C ARG A 658 -5.95 0.74 -7.45
N GLN A 659 -4.80 0.46 -8.09
CA GLN A 659 -4.71 -0.51 -9.19
C GLN A 659 -5.08 -1.92 -8.74
N ARG A 660 -4.64 -2.34 -7.55
CA ARG A 660 -4.98 -3.65 -6.99
C ARG A 660 -6.48 -3.78 -6.67
N MET A 661 -7.14 -2.69 -6.31
CA MET A 661 -8.59 -2.67 -6.03
C MET A 661 -9.42 -2.65 -7.31
N THR A 662 -8.90 -2.03 -8.37
CA THR A 662 -9.60 -1.81 -9.64
C THR A 662 -9.20 -2.85 -10.66
N LYS A 663 -10.07 -3.84 -10.85
CA LYS A 663 -9.80 -4.94 -11.80
C LYS A 663 -10.27 -4.66 -13.20
N ASP A 664 -11.28 -3.83 -13.40
CA ASP A 664 -11.94 -3.79 -14.71
C ASP A 664 -11.23 -2.83 -15.69
N ARG A 665 -10.34 -1.97 -15.17
CA ARG A 665 -9.60 -0.98 -15.96
C ARG A 665 -8.25 -0.63 -15.35
N PRO A 666 -7.27 -0.19 -16.16
CA PRO A 666 -6.04 0.39 -15.65
C PRO A 666 -6.30 1.76 -15.01
N VAL A 667 -5.80 1.95 -13.78
CA VAL A 667 -5.86 3.23 -13.06
C VAL A 667 -4.46 3.79 -12.77
N VAL A 668 -3.40 3.03 -13.04
CA VAL A 668 -2.01 3.50 -12.91
C VAL A 668 -1.27 3.34 -14.23
N TYR A 669 -0.53 4.38 -14.61
CA TYR A 669 0.35 4.40 -15.76
C TYR A 669 1.77 4.77 -15.33
N LEU A 670 2.68 3.80 -15.33
CA LEU A 670 4.04 4.00 -14.87
C LEU A 670 4.98 4.35 -16.03
N ILE A 671 5.75 5.42 -15.86
CA ILE A 671 6.81 5.86 -16.77
C ILE A 671 8.13 5.87 -16.00
N GLN A 672 9.12 5.09 -16.44
CA GLN A 672 10.47 5.15 -15.91
C GLN A 672 11.22 6.27 -16.61
N ALA A 673 11.60 7.31 -15.87
CA ALA A 673 12.24 8.49 -16.44
C ALA A 673 13.76 8.43 -16.34
N ASN A 674 14.26 8.35 -15.11
CA ASN A 674 15.70 8.36 -14.83
C ASN A 674 15.99 7.63 -13.51
N HIS A 675 15.62 6.36 -13.44
CA HIS A 675 16.02 5.48 -12.34
C HIS A 675 17.24 4.67 -12.79
N ILE A 676 18.43 5.10 -12.35
CA ILE A 676 19.72 4.50 -12.74
C ILE A 676 20.23 3.58 -11.63
N LYS A 677 19.82 3.81 -10.37
CA LYS A 677 20.31 3.01 -9.25
C LYS A 677 19.76 1.58 -9.32
N PRO A 678 20.60 0.55 -9.11
CA PRO A 678 20.17 -0.85 -9.14
C PRO A 678 19.34 -1.25 -7.92
N GLN A 679 19.29 -0.40 -6.89
CA GLN A 679 18.58 -0.63 -5.63
C GLN A 679 17.73 0.60 -5.28
N PRO A 680 16.52 0.44 -4.69
CA PRO A 680 15.86 -0.85 -4.44
C PRO A 680 15.50 -1.59 -5.75
N VAL A 681 15.42 -2.92 -5.74
CA VAL A 681 15.14 -3.74 -6.94
C VAL A 681 13.67 -3.70 -7.33
N TYR A 682 12.76 -3.71 -6.35
CA TYR A 682 11.32 -3.81 -6.63
C TYR A 682 10.76 -2.75 -7.62
N PRO A 683 11.20 -1.47 -7.64
CA PRO A 683 10.67 -0.51 -8.60
C PRO A 683 10.97 -0.91 -10.03
N HIS A 684 12.14 -1.50 -10.32
CA HIS A 684 12.51 -1.99 -11.66
C HIS A 684 11.59 -3.11 -12.16
N LEU A 685 10.90 -3.79 -11.24
CA LEU A 685 9.97 -4.86 -11.54
C LEU A 685 8.53 -4.37 -11.66
N LEU A 686 8.25 -3.07 -11.51
CA LEU A 686 6.91 -2.54 -11.76
C LEU A 686 6.60 -2.52 -13.26
N HIS A 687 5.30 -2.58 -13.59
CA HIS A 687 4.80 -2.58 -14.97
C HIS A 687 4.91 -1.20 -15.66
N HIS A 688 6.14 -0.77 -15.92
CA HIS A 688 6.42 0.43 -16.70
C HIS A 688 5.94 0.26 -18.14
N SER A 689 4.94 1.07 -18.52
CA SER A 689 4.44 1.09 -19.91
C SER A 689 5.45 1.75 -20.84
N ILE A 690 6.20 2.73 -20.32
CA ILE A 690 7.24 3.46 -21.04
C ILE A 690 8.48 3.57 -20.13
N ASN A 691 9.66 3.41 -20.72
CA ASN A 691 10.92 3.85 -20.12
C ASN A 691 11.61 4.80 -21.09
N LEU A 692 11.87 6.03 -20.65
CA LEU A 692 12.48 7.08 -21.48
C LEU A 692 13.92 6.73 -21.90
N GLY A 693 14.60 5.88 -21.14
CA GLY A 693 15.96 5.41 -21.42
C GLY A 693 16.07 4.20 -22.35
N ASP A 694 14.95 3.63 -22.83
CA ASP A 694 15.01 2.46 -23.72
C ASP A 694 15.73 2.81 -25.04
N LYS A 695 16.67 1.94 -25.47
CA LYS A 695 17.45 2.11 -26.70
C LYS A 695 16.59 2.13 -27.96
N MET A 696 15.36 1.61 -27.89
CA MET A 696 14.44 1.65 -29.01
C MET A 696 14.11 3.09 -29.44
N TRP A 697 13.97 4.03 -28.48
CA TRP A 697 13.72 5.44 -28.79
C TRP A 697 14.91 6.08 -29.49
N GLN A 698 16.11 5.81 -28.99
CA GLN A 698 17.36 6.26 -29.61
C GLN A 698 17.51 5.69 -31.02
N THR A 699 17.21 4.41 -31.21
CA THR A 699 17.30 3.75 -32.53
C THR A 699 16.30 4.35 -33.51
N MET A 700 15.10 4.72 -33.04
CA MET A 700 14.09 5.41 -33.85
C MET A 700 14.49 6.86 -34.17
N SER A 701 15.18 7.55 -33.25
CA SER A 701 15.61 8.94 -33.46
C SER A 701 16.88 9.08 -34.31
N LEU A 702 17.74 8.05 -34.40
CA LEU A 702 18.96 8.05 -35.25
C LEU A 702 18.72 8.35 -36.73
N ARG A 703 17.49 8.19 -37.23
CA ARG A 703 17.12 8.49 -38.62
C ARG A 703 16.95 9.99 -38.88
N ILE A 704 17.08 10.83 -37.85
CA ILE A 704 16.77 12.26 -37.89
C ILE A 704 17.85 13.04 -37.11
N PRO A 705 18.23 14.27 -37.50
CA PRO A 705 19.24 15.06 -36.78
C PRO A 705 18.91 15.26 -35.30
N ARG A 706 19.94 15.22 -34.44
CA ARG A 706 19.83 15.36 -32.99
C ARG A 706 19.57 16.83 -32.62
N GLU A 707 18.30 17.17 -32.48
CA GLU A 707 17.84 18.50 -32.06
C GLU A 707 16.86 18.39 -30.89
N GLN A 708 16.80 19.43 -30.05
CA GLN A 708 15.77 19.56 -29.02
C GLN A 708 14.57 20.32 -29.61
N ASP A 709 13.38 19.74 -29.47
CA ASP A 709 12.14 20.38 -29.91
C ASP A 709 11.52 21.17 -28.75
N PRO A 710 11.15 22.45 -28.95
CA PRO A 710 10.39 23.19 -27.96
C PRO A 710 8.93 22.71 -27.93
N VAL A 711 8.42 22.43 -26.73
CA VAL A 711 7.03 22.07 -26.43
C VAL A 711 6.44 23.17 -25.57
N LEU A 712 5.44 23.86 -26.11
CA LEU A 712 4.73 24.93 -25.40
C LEU A 712 3.60 24.33 -24.55
N VAL A 713 3.75 24.40 -23.23
CA VAL A 713 2.81 23.85 -22.25
C VAL A 713 2.10 24.98 -21.52
N LYS A 714 0.77 24.96 -21.51
CA LYS A 714 -0.03 25.88 -20.69
C LYS A 714 -0.35 25.18 -19.37
N MET A 715 0.16 25.70 -18.24
CA MET A 715 -0.04 25.07 -16.94
C MET A 715 -1.48 25.28 -16.43
N PRO A 716 -2.07 24.30 -15.72
CA PRO A 716 -3.38 24.47 -15.08
C PRO A 716 -3.30 25.57 -14.02
N GLY A 717 -4.14 26.60 -14.12
CA GLY A 717 -4.22 27.69 -13.12
C GLY A 717 -3.26 28.88 -13.30
N GLY A 718 -2.35 28.83 -14.29
CA GLY A 718 -1.43 29.92 -14.61
C GLY A 718 -1.76 30.66 -15.91
N ALA A 719 -1.41 31.95 -16.00
CA ALA A 719 -1.48 32.72 -17.25
C ALA A 719 -0.29 32.41 -18.19
N ASP A 720 0.82 31.94 -17.64
CA ASP A 720 2.09 31.79 -18.36
C ASP A 720 2.20 30.46 -19.13
N THR A 721 2.80 30.52 -20.32
CA THR A 721 3.12 29.35 -21.14
C THR A 721 4.58 28.94 -20.89
N LEU A 722 4.79 27.70 -20.44
CA LEU A 722 6.11 27.14 -20.21
C LEU A 722 6.67 26.53 -21.50
N THR A 723 7.92 26.87 -21.86
CA THR A 723 8.62 26.20 -22.97
C THR A 723 9.49 25.08 -22.41
N ILE A 724 9.11 23.84 -22.70
CA ILE A 724 9.88 22.64 -22.33
C ILE A 724 10.70 22.19 -23.54
N TYR A 725 11.97 21.89 -23.34
CA TYR A 725 12.81 21.27 -24.37
C TYR A 725 12.85 19.76 -24.16
N CYS A 726 12.42 19.01 -25.17
CA CYS A 726 12.51 17.55 -25.19
C CYS A 726 13.45 17.11 -26.30
N TYR A 727 14.30 16.13 -26.01
CA TYR A 727 14.97 15.39 -27.07
C TYR A 727 13.94 14.60 -27.89
N ARG A 728 14.23 14.32 -29.16
CA ARG A 728 13.29 13.62 -30.05
C ARG A 728 12.88 12.25 -29.51
N GLU A 729 13.81 11.50 -28.92
CA GLU A 729 13.55 10.22 -28.25
C GLU A 729 12.54 10.37 -27.09
N GLU A 730 12.70 11.40 -26.25
CA GLU A 730 11.78 11.70 -25.15
C GLU A 730 10.39 12.06 -25.69
N LYS A 731 10.34 12.90 -26.74
CA LYS A 731 9.10 13.32 -27.40
C LYS A 731 8.34 12.13 -28.00
N GLN A 732 9.03 11.20 -28.65
CA GLN A 732 8.42 9.98 -29.20
C GLN A 732 7.84 9.08 -28.10
N ALA A 733 8.61 8.86 -27.03
CA ALA A 733 8.17 8.07 -25.89
C ALA A 733 6.93 8.68 -25.22
N LEU A 734 6.92 9.99 -24.97
CA LEU A 734 5.80 10.69 -24.34
C LEU A 734 4.58 10.82 -25.26
N THR A 735 4.76 10.97 -26.57
CA THR A 735 3.65 10.94 -27.53
C THR A 735 2.99 9.57 -27.55
N THR A 736 3.80 8.49 -27.56
CA THR A 736 3.31 7.12 -27.44
C THR A 736 2.54 6.91 -26.12
N ALA A 737 3.07 7.44 -25.01
CA ALA A 737 2.41 7.39 -23.71
C ALA A 737 1.03 8.07 -23.76
N ALA A 738 0.92 9.24 -24.37
CA ALA A 738 -0.35 9.96 -24.51
C ALA A 738 -1.39 9.14 -25.29
N MET A 739 -0.99 8.58 -26.43
CA MET A 739 -1.87 7.75 -27.26
C MET A 739 -2.38 6.52 -26.51
N ASP A 740 -1.49 5.85 -25.75
CA ASP A 740 -1.79 4.67 -24.95
C ASP A 740 -2.67 4.99 -23.74
N ILE A 741 -2.41 6.09 -23.03
CA ILE A 741 -3.24 6.57 -21.91
C ILE A 741 -4.67 6.81 -22.37
N VAL A 742 -4.86 7.50 -23.51
CA VAL A 742 -6.21 7.76 -24.03
C VAL A 742 -6.92 6.47 -24.41
N ALA A 743 -6.26 5.54 -25.11
CA ALA A 743 -6.85 4.25 -25.44
C ALA A 743 -7.30 3.47 -24.18
N LYS A 744 -6.44 3.42 -23.15
CA LYS A 744 -6.74 2.78 -21.87
C LYS A 744 -7.91 3.44 -21.09
N LEU A 745 -8.16 4.72 -21.32
CA LEU A 745 -9.29 5.45 -20.73
C LEU A 745 -10.58 5.26 -21.53
N GLU A 746 -10.49 5.00 -22.84
CA GLU A 746 -11.61 4.74 -23.75
C GLU A 746 -12.20 3.34 -23.59
N ASP A 747 -11.35 2.32 -23.39
CA ASP A 747 -11.76 0.90 -23.38
C ASP A 747 -12.77 0.54 -22.27
N GLY A 748 -13.08 1.45 -21.34
CA GLY A 748 -14.06 1.22 -20.28
C GLY A 748 -13.68 0.04 -19.37
N PRO A 749 -14.60 -0.48 -18.53
CA PRO A 749 -14.43 -1.79 -17.93
C PRO A 749 -14.49 -2.86 -19.03
N GLY A 750 -13.35 -3.42 -19.42
CA GLY A 750 -13.29 -4.48 -20.43
C GLY A 750 -13.94 -5.79 -19.91
N PRO A 751 -14.42 -6.68 -20.81
CA PRO A 751 -14.89 -8.02 -20.42
C PRO A 751 -13.76 -8.88 -19.82
N GLU A 752 -12.51 -8.56 -20.15
CA GLU A 752 -11.33 -9.01 -19.46
C GLU A 752 -10.76 -7.80 -18.70
N GLY A 753 -10.66 -7.88 -17.38
CA GLY A 753 -10.11 -6.81 -16.56
C GLY A 753 -8.67 -6.41 -16.95
N SER A 754 -8.03 -5.51 -16.19
CA SER A 754 -6.72 -4.86 -16.40
C SER A 754 -5.52 -5.78 -16.66
N GLY A 755 -5.70 -7.10 -16.79
CA GLY A 755 -4.68 -8.07 -17.20
C GLY A 755 -3.53 -8.24 -16.22
N MET A 756 -3.47 -7.42 -15.17
CA MET A 756 -2.37 -7.35 -14.21
C MET A 756 -2.85 -7.86 -12.84
N PRO A 757 -2.77 -9.18 -12.58
CA PRO A 757 -3.13 -9.74 -11.28
C PRO A 757 -2.17 -9.32 -10.15
N THR A 758 -0.97 -8.84 -10.49
CA THR A 758 0.10 -8.41 -9.57
C THR A 758 0.62 -7.02 -9.95
N ASN A 759 1.16 -6.29 -8.96
CA ASN A 759 1.83 -5.00 -9.20
C ASN A 759 3.28 -5.17 -9.70
N ILE A 760 3.88 -6.34 -9.41
CA ILE A 760 5.22 -6.74 -9.84
C ILE A 760 5.10 -7.64 -11.06
N VAL A 761 5.94 -7.39 -12.06
CA VAL A 761 6.01 -8.17 -13.30
C VAL A 761 6.53 -9.57 -12.97
N ASN A 762 5.83 -10.59 -13.48
CA ASN A 762 6.30 -11.96 -13.41
C ASN A 762 7.53 -12.14 -14.31
N LEU A 763 8.68 -12.47 -13.71
CA LEU A 763 9.96 -12.62 -14.41
C LEU A 763 9.98 -13.81 -15.38
N GLU A 764 9.08 -14.78 -15.23
CA GLU A 764 8.96 -15.92 -16.13
C GLU A 764 8.76 -15.51 -17.59
N HIS A 765 7.76 -14.66 -17.83
CA HIS A 765 7.41 -14.14 -19.15
C HIS A 765 8.55 -13.34 -19.79
N LEU A 766 9.41 -12.79 -18.94
CA LEU A 766 10.52 -11.93 -19.28
C LEU A 766 11.78 -12.74 -19.67
N ILE A 767 12.05 -13.85 -18.99
CA ILE A 767 13.27 -14.67 -19.17
C ILE A 767 13.11 -15.71 -20.28
N GLN A 768 11.97 -16.42 -20.32
CA GLN A 768 11.77 -17.50 -21.28
C GLN A 768 11.68 -16.99 -22.73
N HIS A 769 11.22 -15.76 -22.94
CA HIS A 769 11.06 -15.18 -24.29
C HIS A 769 12.38 -14.73 -24.94
N LEU A 770 13.49 -14.74 -24.19
CA LEU A 770 14.84 -14.58 -24.73
C LEU A 770 15.41 -15.89 -25.31
N VAL A 771 14.76 -17.03 -25.05
CA VAL A 771 15.13 -18.36 -25.55
C VAL A 771 14.02 -18.85 -26.49
N ASN A 772 14.33 -18.99 -27.78
CA ASN A 772 13.33 -19.28 -28.81
C ASN A 772 12.47 -20.55 -28.54
N LYS A 773 11.15 -20.39 -28.77
CA LYS A 773 10.07 -21.36 -29.02
C LYS A 773 9.66 -22.36 -27.90
N GLY A 774 8.45 -22.17 -27.39
CA GLY A 774 7.64 -23.21 -26.73
C GLY A 774 6.44 -22.64 -25.98
N VAL A 775 5.29 -23.32 -26.02
CA VAL A 775 4.14 -23.09 -25.12
C VAL A 775 4.56 -23.45 -23.70
N VAL A 776 4.19 -22.62 -22.72
CA VAL A 776 4.53 -22.82 -21.31
C VAL A 776 3.80 -24.06 -20.78
N THR A 777 4.56 -25.06 -20.34
CA THR A 777 4.05 -26.21 -19.59
C THR A 777 4.66 -26.18 -18.20
N ASN A 778 3.94 -26.69 -17.20
CA ASN A 778 4.51 -26.89 -15.88
C ASN A 778 5.77 -27.78 -15.97
N VAL A 779 6.70 -27.56 -15.05
CA VAL A 779 7.96 -28.31 -15.00
C VAL A 779 7.81 -29.44 -13.98
N PRO A 780 8.15 -30.70 -14.34
CA PRO A 780 8.21 -31.79 -13.36
C PRO A 780 9.14 -31.43 -12.21
N VAL A 781 8.68 -31.66 -10.97
CA VAL A 781 9.40 -31.22 -9.77
C VAL A 781 10.85 -31.71 -9.78
N GLU A 782 11.10 -32.95 -10.20
CA GLU A 782 12.43 -33.59 -10.18
C GLU A 782 13.48 -32.82 -10.98
N LYS A 783 13.06 -32.01 -11.97
CA LYS A 783 13.94 -31.15 -12.77
C LYS A 783 14.31 -29.84 -12.08
N CYS A 784 13.60 -29.47 -11.02
CA CYS A 784 13.81 -28.25 -10.24
C CYS A 784 14.57 -28.50 -8.93
N LEU A 785 14.71 -29.76 -8.51
CA LEU A 785 15.26 -30.12 -7.20
C LEU A 785 16.78 -30.13 -7.14
N VAL A 786 17.28 -29.86 -5.94
CA VAL A 786 18.67 -30.11 -5.53
C VAL A 786 18.69 -31.18 -4.44
N SER A 787 19.60 -32.17 -4.55
CA SER A 787 19.78 -33.21 -3.52
C SER A 787 20.31 -32.62 -2.21
N PHE A 788 19.68 -32.93 -1.07
CA PHE A 788 20.14 -32.47 0.24
C PHE A 788 21.49 -33.11 0.67
N ALA A 789 21.86 -34.25 0.06
CA ALA A 789 23.10 -34.98 0.33
C ALA A 789 24.33 -34.29 -0.27
N SER A 790 24.19 -33.57 -1.39
CA SER A 790 25.29 -32.78 -1.97
C SER A 790 25.77 -31.65 -1.06
N LEU A 791 24.94 -31.23 -0.10
CA LEU A 791 25.29 -30.26 0.93
C LEU A 791 26.00 -30.91 2.14
N LYS A 792 26.02 -32.24 2.28
CA LYS A 792 26.77 -32.98 3.32
C LYS A 792 28.20 -33.33 2.86
N ASP A 793 28.40 -33.56 1.56
CA ASP A 793 29.64 -34.19 1.05
C ASP A 793 30.81 -33.21 0.80
N GLN A 794 30.62 -31.89 0.85
CA GLN A 794 31.71 -30.94 0.60
C GLN A 794 32.66 -30.70 1.79
N LYS A 795 32.42 -31.32 2.96
CA LYS A 795 33.43 -31.41 4.05
C LYS A 795 34.46 -32.53 3.83
N LYS A 796 34.29 -33.42 2.84
CA LYS A 796 35.16 -34.58 2.62
C LYS A 796 36.21 -34.46 1.51
N ILE A 797 36.32 -33.32 0.82
CA ILE A 797 37.37 -33.09 -0.20
C ILE A 797 38.29 -31.93 0.22
N ALA A 798 38.73 -31.93 1.48
CA ALA A 798 39.83 -31.08 1.94
C ALA A 798 40.78 -31.81 2.91
N VAL A 799 40.65 -33.13 3.07
CA VAL A 799 41.55 -33.94 3.91
C VAL A 799 41.69 -35.33 3.28
N THR A 800 42.51 -35.43 2.23
CA THR A 800 43.37 -36.60 1.87
C THR A 800 43.78 -36.47 0.40
N GLN A 801 44.84 -35.70 0.14
CA GLN A 801 45.85 -35.97 -0.89
C GLN A 801 46.88 -34.84 -0.86
N SER A 802 47.77 -34.85 0.13
CA SER A 802 49.19 -34.45 -0.01
C SER A 802 49.87 -34.50 1.36
N ALA A 803 50.33 -35.69 1.75
CA ALA A 803 51.48 -35.82 2.64
C ALA A 803 51.96 -37.26 2.55
N ASP A 804 52.60 -37.60 1.43
CA ASP A 804 53.79 -38.43 1.48
C ASP A 804 54.57 -38.36 0.16
N ALA A 805 55.89 -38.23 0.32
CA ALA A 805 56.98 -38.45 -0.65
C ALA A 805 57.34 -37.34 -1.68
N ALA A 806 58.29 -36.50 -1.25
CA ALA A 806 59.68 -36.44 -1.75
C ALA A 806 60.05 -35.88 -3.15
N VAL A 807 60.82 -34.78 -3.09
CA VAL A 807 62.18 -34.56 -3.68
C VAL A 807 62.34 -34.21 -5.18
N ALA A 808 63.01 -33.05 -5.36
CA ALA A 808 64.00 -32.65 -6.37
C ALA A 808 63.61 -31.96 -7.71
N ASP A 809 64.30 -30.83 -7.89
CA ASP A 809 64.89 -30.20 -9.08
C ASP A 809 64.05 -29.52 -10.18
N GLU A 810 64.22 -28.19 -10.18
CA GLU A 810 64.37 -27.22 -11.29
C GLU A 810 65.05 -27.74 -12.60
N PRO A 811 65.11 -26.98 -13.73
CA PRO A 811 64.41 -25.75 -14.18
C PRO A 811 64.08 -25.79 -15.73
N PRO A 812 64.21 -24.71 -16.54
CA PRO A 812 63.30 -23.57 -16.79
C PRO A 812 62.88 -23.41 -18.29
N VAL A 813 62.28 -22.25 -18.66
CA VAL A 813 62.53 -21.44 -19.90
C VAL A 813 61.29 -21.05 -20.76
N THR A 814 60.87 -19.78 -20.56
CA THR A 814 60.60 -18.64 -21.49
C THR A 814 59.57 -18.63 -22.64
N GLN A 815 58.88 -17.45 -22.70
CA GLN A 815 58.58 -16.56 -23.86
C GLN A 815 57.67 -17.11 -24.98
N SER A 816 56.85 -16.37 -25.73
CA SER A 816 56.45 -14.95 -25.87
C SER A 816 55.33 -14.93 -26.95
N ALA A 817 54.27 -14.15 -26.80
CA ALA A 817 53.84 -13.01 -27.65
C ALA A 817 53.50 -13.25 -29.15
N ASP A 818 52.42 -12.54 -29.56
CA ASP A 818 51.97 -12.14 -30.92
C ASP A 818 51.34 -13.21 -31.84
N ALA A 819 50.42 -12.93 -32.78
CA ALA A 819 49.40 -11.90 -33.04
C ALA A 819 48.64 -12.35 -34.32
N ALA A 820 47.41 -11.85 -34.52
CA ALA A 820 46.78 -11.49 -35.80
C ALA A 820 46.16 -12.55 -36.78
N VAL A 821 44.84 -12.34 -37.01
CA VAL A 821 44.12 -12.11 -38.30
C VAL A 821 43.55 -13.29 -39.13
N ALA A 822 42.22 -13.15 -39.41
CA ALA A 822 41.33 -13.57 -40.53
C ALA A 822 41.51 -14.98 -41.16
N ASP A 823 40.49 -15.71 -41.58
CA ASP A 823 39.49 -15.41 -42.63
C ASP A 823 38.41 -16.53 -42.64
N GLU A 824 37.21 -16.28 -43.20
CA GLU A 824 36.23 -17.31 -43.60
C GLU A 824 36.79 -18.21 -44.72
N PRO A 825 36.22 -19.42 -45.00
CA PRO A 825 35.28 -19.56 -46.13
C PRO A 825 34.28 -20.77 -45.96
N PRO A 826 33.65 -21.39 -47.00
CA PRO A 826 32.18 -21.37 -47.16
C PRO A 826 31.51 -22.76 -47.38
N VAL A 827 30.22 -22.70 -47.71
CA VAL A 827 29.17 -23.74 -47.92
C VAL A 827 29.42 -24.73 -49.08
N THR A 828 28.99 -26.01 -48.92
CA THR A 828 28.40 -26.93 -49.95
C THR A 828 27.63 -28.07 -49.24
N GLN A 829 26.31 -28.26 -49.42
CA GLN A 829 25.54 -29.11 -50.37
C GLN A 829 25.68 -30.66 -50.28
N SER A 830 24.55 -31.35 -50.00
CA SER A 830 24.03 -32.62 -50.57
C SER A 830 22.62 -32.85 -49.97
N THR A 831 21.46 -33.04 -50.64
CA THR A 831 20.91 -33.89 -51.73
C THR A 831 20.41 -35.29 -51.32
N ASP A 832 19.20 -35.57 -51.82
CA ASP A 832 18.45 -36.84 -52.07
C ASP A 832 17.50 -37.37 -50.97
N ALA A 833 16.16 -37.37 -51.17
CA ALA A 833 15.25 -38.18 -52.04
C ALA A 833 14.66 -39.38 -51.22
N ALA A 834 13.45 -39.95 -51.35
CA ALA A 834 12.29 -39.93 -52.26
C ALA A 834 11.13 -40.73 -51.53
N VAL A 835 9.81 -40.42 -51.65
CA VAL A 835 8.74 -41.13 -52.46
C VAL A 835 7.61 -41.84 -51.64
N ALA A 836 6.35 -41.59 -52.08
CA ALA A 836 5.06 -42.34 -52.01
C ALA A 836 4.38 -42.60 -50.63
N ASP A 837 3.06 -42.64 -50.43
CA ASP A 837 1.94 -43.13 -51.27
C ASP A 837 0.53 -42.57 -50.84
N GLU A 838 -0.49 -42.90 -51.64
CA GLU A 838 -1.80 -42.26 -51.92
C GLU A 838 -3.06 -42.62 -51.01
N PRO A 839 -4.35 -42.24 -51.32
CA PRO A 839 -5.47 -41.88 -50.40
C PRO A 839 -6.65 -42.92 -50.40
N PRO A 840 -7.98 -42.66 -50.10
CA PRO A 840 -8.92 -41.80 -50.89
C PRO A 840 -10.25 -41.20 -50.23
N VAL A 841 -10.83 -40.20 -50.92
CA VAL A 841 -12.26 -39.96 -51.37
C VAL A 841 -13.45 -39.59 -50.43
N ASN A 842 -13.98 -38.37 -50.70
CA ASN A 842 -15.36 -37.80 -50.81
C ASN A 842 -16.66 -38.57 -50.48
N GLN A 843 -17.67 -37.83 -49.98
CA GLN A 843 -19.01 -37.69 -50.60
C GLN A 843 -19.88 -36.54 -50.02
N SER A 844 -20.67 -35.92 -50.91
CA SER A 844 -21.63 -34.82 -50.73
C SER A 844 -23.09 -35.30 -50.53
N THR A 845 -24.01 -34.45 -50.05
CA THR A 845 -25.35 -34.24 -50.67
C THR A 845 -26.17 -33.10 -50.05
N ASP A 846 -26.99 -32.50 -50.93
CA ASP A 846 -27.92 -31.36 -50.82
C ASP A 846 -29.29 -31.65 -50.17
N THR A 847 -30.00 -30.55 -49.83
CA THR A 847 -31.46 -30.22 -49.99
C THR A 847 -32.04 -29.50 -48.75
N ARG A 848 -33.07 -28.64 -48.73
CA ARG A 848 -33.71 -27.60 -49.58
C ARG A 848 -34.96 -27.09 -48.78
N THR A 849 -35.25 -25.78 -48.81
CA THR A 849 -36.58 -25.11 -48.75
C THR A 849 -37.49 -25.02 -47.48
N SER A 850 -37.63 -23.77 -47.01
CA SER A 850 -38.85 -22.94 -46.73
C SER A 850 -39.92 -23.32 -45.69
N ALA A 851 -40.21 -22.40 -44.75
CA ALA A 851 -41.56 -21.90 -44.42
C ALA A 851 -41.52 -20.65 -43.50
N SER A 852 -42.56 -19.83 -43.60
CA SER A 852 -42.71 -18.46 -43.06
C SER A 852 -43.47 -18.37 -41.72
N SER A 853 -43.66 -17.12 -41.25
CA SER A 853 -44.56 -16.64 -40.17
C SER A 853 -43.96 -16.70 -38.75
N ALA A 854 -44.16 -15.76 -37.82
CA ALA A 854 -45.04 -14.61 -37.73
C ALA A 854 -44.47 -13.59 -36.72
N GLN A 855 -44.82 -12.32 -36.88
CA GLN A 855 -44.73 -11.29 -35.84
C GLN A 855 -45.57 -11.67 -34.61
N PRO A 856 -45.34 -11.00 -33.47
CA PRO A 856 -46.39 -10.07 -33.07
C PRO A 856 -45.86 -8.68 -32.68
N LYS A 857 -46.55 -7.67 -33.23
CA LYS A 857 -46.69 -6.32 -32.68
C LYS A 857 -47.68 -6.34 -31.52
N LEU A 858 -47.39 -5.64 -30.44
CA LEU A 858 -48.35 -5.01 -29.50
C LEU A 858 -47.68 -3.72 -28.99
N ARG A 859 -48.03 -2.52 -29.52
CA ARG A 859 -49.01 -1.55 -28.98
C ARG A 859 -48.72 -1.17 -27.51
N SER A 860 -48.15 0.00 -27.23
CA SER A 860 -48.74 1.37 -27.17
C SER A 860 -49.62 1.66 -25.94
N GLY A 861 -49.15 2.59 -25.10
CA GLY A 861 -49.85 3.38 -24.06
C GLY A 861 -48.76 4.03 -23.18
N ARG A 862 -48.43 5.33 -23.21
CA ARG A 862 -49.14 6.62 -23.05
C ARG A 862 -49.80 6.82 -21.68
N GLN A 863 -49.40 7.95 -21.03
CA GLN A 863 -49.90 8.62 -19.80
C GLN A 863 -49.37 8.06 -18.47
N GLY A 864 -48.96 8.85 -17.45
CA GLY A 864 -48.92 10.31 -17.19
C GLY A 864 -47.92 10.59 -16.04
N SER A 865 -47.17 11.68 -16.04
CA SER A 865 -47.44 12.95 -15.30
C SER A 865 -48.06 12.79 -13.91
N SER A 866 -47.26 13.05 -12.86
CA SER A 866 -47.57 13.73 -11.57
C SER A 866 -46.27 13.66 -10.74
N SER A 867 -45.55 14.71 -10.33
CA SER A 867 -45.90 15.98 -9.67
C SER A 867 -46.59 15.80 -8.31
N CYS A 868 -45.78 15.76 -7.24
CA CYS A 868 -46.04 16.21 -5.86
C CYS A 868 -44.67 16.21 -5.16
N VAL A 869 -44.03 17.30 -4.69
CA VAL A 869 -44.43 18.49 -3.92
C VAL A 869 -44.92 18.14 -2.51
N LEU A 870 -44.17 18.67 -1.52
CA LEU A 870 -44.38 18.74 -0.06
C LEU A 870 -44.03 17.42 0.68
N LEU A 871 -43.10 17.38 1.64
CA LEU A 871 -42.64 18.36 2.65
C LEU A 871 -41.11 18.36 2.81
#